data_AF-G3AV93-F1
#
_entry.id   AF-G3AV93-F1
#
_cell.length_a   1.000
_cell.length_b   1.000
_cell.length_c   1.000
_cell.angle_alpha   90.00
_cell.angle_beta   90.00
_cell.angle_gamma   90.00
#
_symmetry.space_group_name_H-M   'P 1'
#
loop_
_entity.id
_entity.type
_entity.pdbx_description
1 polymer ?
#
loop_
_entity_poly.entity_id
_entity_poly.type
_entity_poly.pdbx_seq_one_letter_code
_entity_poly.pdbx_strand_id
1 'polypeptide(L)'
;MVLKSTSASDVSVYQVSGTNVSRSLPDWIAKKRKRALKLDQDYQNRIDLIQDFEFSEASNKIRVTPDGQYAMATGTYKPQIHVYDFANLSLKFDRHTDCENVDFLVLSQDWTKSVHLQNDRSIEFQTKGGIHYRTRIPKFGRSLCYNPVNCDLMVGASGNELYRLNLEQGRFLNPFVLETDSGVNAVDINPVHGLVSVALEDGAVEFWDPRAKQRAGKLYVDEQVNQSVGVTAVNFRNDGLNFALGTSSGHTLLYDLRTDTPSLVKDQGYGYDIKKLIWLPGTEYILSSDKRIAKIWDRNQGKPFASMEPTVDINDVAHVPDSGMFFLANEGQPMHSYYIPNLGPAPKWCSFLDNITEELEETPSDSIYSNYRFITRDEVAKLNLSHLVGSKVMRSYMHGFFIDTELYEKVNLIANPNSLRDQRERQIRDKIEKERESRIRSTGAIKSTKIKVNKDLATRLEAKIGSGMAESVVNDERFKEMFENPAFAVDEESHEYKQLNPVQSAKDITSTRSRGLTAAEESDEERLNPDQGEDEEESESESEESEDEETKKVQRAKVEKELAKLRRKKEEQKRFLNEMKAVSDTPQQVSQQNETFGSQVSKINKVGKKHTNDDARLRRHARGEAELTFVPKKKERKVKFRQEEDDEDAELKGRTKQRFEGRRIASRNKFRGM
;
A
#
# COMPACT_ATOMS: atom_id res chain seq x y z
N MET A 1 7.58 -5.89 -3.07
CA MET A 1 8.19 -4.90 -3.98
C MET A 1 9.14 -5.68 -4.87
N VAL A 2 8.88 -5.83 -6.16
CA VAL A 2 9.74 -6.66 -7.04
C VAL A 2 9.93 -5.93 -8.36
N LEU A 3 11.08 -5.28 -8.52
CA LEU A 3 11.56 -4.89 -9.84
C LEU A 3 11.93 -6.19 -10.56
N LYS A 4 11.45 -6.37 -11.79
CA LYS A 4 11.86 -7.54 -12.58
C LYS A 4 13.26 -7.28 -13.12
N SER A 5 14.23 -8.03 -12.63
CA SER A 5 15.56 -8.10 -13.21
C SER A 5 15.55 -9.09 -14.37
N THR A 6 15.96 -8.65 -15.55
CA THR A 6 16.42 -9.56 -16.60
C THR A 6 17.93 -9.65 -16.48
N SER A 7 18.45 -10.82 -16.14
CA SER A 7 19.89 -11.06 -16.20
C SER A 7 20.26 -11.49 -17.62
N ALA A 8 21.07 -10.66 -18.28
CA ALA A 8 21.76 -11.04 -19.49
C ALA A 8 23.25 -10.90 -19.21
N SER A 9 24.03 -11.96 -19.45
CA SER A 9 25.49 -11.95 -19.31
C SER A 9 26.00 -11.59 -17.91
N ASP A 10 25.42 -12.20 -16.86
CA ASP A 10 25.76 -12.01 -15.44
C ASP A 10 25.56 -10.58 -14.89
N VAL A 11 25.00 -9.66 -15.68
CA VAL A 11 24.64 -8.31 -15.27
C VAL A 11 23.13 -8.20 -15.08
N SER A 12 22.71 -7.68 -13.93
CA SER A 12 21.32 -7.38 -13.60
C SER A 12 20.86 -6.12 -14.35
N VAL A 13 19.84 -6.27 -15.20
CA VAL A 13 19.16 -5.16 -15.85
C VAL A 13 17.77 -5.03 -15.25
N TYR A 14 17.48 -3.89 -14.62
CA TYR A 14 16.20 -3.65 -13.96
C TYR A 14 15.29 -2.83 -14.85
N GLN A 15 14.08 -3.35 -15.08
CA GLN A 15 13.03 -2.58 -15.73
C GLN A 15 12.22 -1.85 -14.66
N VAL A 16 12.29 -0.53 -14.63
CA VAL A 16 11.59 0.30 -13.63
C VAL A 16 10.19 0.65 -14.10
N SER A 17 10.04 1.13 -15.34
CA SER A 17 8.73 1.41 -15.94
C SER A 17 8.45 0.56 -17.17
N GLY A 18 7.18 0.19 -17.31
CA GLY A 18 6.53 -0.21 -18.55
C GLY A 18 5.94 -1.62 -18.55
N THR A 19 5.70 -2.16 -19.74
CA THR A 19 4.72 -3.25 -19.97
C THR A 19 4.87 -4.51 -19.12
N ASN A 20 6.09 -4.86 -18.69
CA ASN A 20 6.33 -6.04 -17.84
C ASN A 20 6.06 -5.79 -16.35
N VAL A 21 6.13 -4.52 -15.93
CA VAL A 21 5.85 -4.01 -14.57
C VAL A 21 4.37 -3.68 -14.44
N SER A 22 3.78 -3.10 -15.48
CA SER A 22 2.35 -2.80 -15.57
C SER A 22 1.72 -3.56 -16.73
N ARG A 23 0.90 -4.60 -16.44
CA ARG A 23 -0.16 -4.98 -17.38
C ARG A 23 -1.12 -3.79 -17.44
N SER A 24 -1.00 -2.95 -18.46
CA SER A 24 -1.88 -1.79 -18.61
C SER A 24 -3.29 -2.30 -18.91
N LEU A 25 -4.13 -2.29 -17.88
CA LEU A 25 -5.56 -2.34 -18.10
C LEU A 25 -5.95 -1.01 -18.76
N PRO A 26 -6.84 -1.01 -19.76
CA PRO A 26 -7.40 0.23 -20.28
C PRO A 26 -7.88 1.13 -19.14
N ASP A 27 -7.57 2.41 -19.25
CA ASP A 27 -7.64 3.36 -18.15
C ASP A 27 -9.05 3.47 -17.52
N TRP A 28 -10.09 3.27 -18.35
CA TRP A 28 -11.49 3.20 -17.91
C TRP A 28 -11.82 1.94 -17.09
N ILE A 29 -11.18 0.80 -17.37
CA ILE A 29 -11.33 -0.45 -16.61
C ILE A 29 -10.61 -0.33 -15.27
N ALA A 30 -9.39 0.25 -15.26
CA ALA A 30 -8.66 0.53 -14.04
C ALA A 30 -9.47 1.45 -13.11
N LYS A 31 -10.07 2.52 -13.66
CA LYS A 31 -10.98 3.42 -12.92
C LYS A 31 -12.21 2.69 -12.37
N LYS A 32 -12.82 1.77 -13.13
CA LYS A 32 -13.98 0.97 -12.70
C LYS A 32 -13.62 -0.07 -11.62
N ARG A 33 -12.43 -0.67 -11.71
CA ARG A 33 -11.96 -1.74 -10.80
C ARG A 33 -11.05 -1.24 -9.68
N LYS A 34 -10.92 0.08 -9.48
CA LYS A 34 -10.01 0.69 -8.48
C LYS A 34 -10.17 0.12 -7.07
N ARG A 35 -11.38 -0.29 -6.66
CA ARG A 35 -11.62 -0.93 -5.35
C ARG A 35 -11.09 -2.36 -5.25
N ALA A 36 -11.16 -3.13 -6.34
CA ALA A 36 -10.63 -4.50 -6.39
C ALA A 36 -9.10 -4.50 -6.55
N LEU A 37 -8.56 -3.59 -7.37
CA LEU A 37 -7.12 -3.42 -7.58
C LEU A 37 -6.38 -2.97 -6.31
N LYS A 38 -7.04 -2.24 -5.40
CA LYS A 38 -6.45 -1.89 -4.09
C LYS A 38 -6.09 -3.11 -3.23
N LEU A 39 -6.74 -4.26 -3.44
CA LEU A 39 -6.45 -5.49 -2.70
C LEU A 39 -5.37 -6.33 -3.40
N ASP A 40 -5.00 -5.98 -4.62
CA ASP A 40 -4.02 -6.70 -5.41
C ASP A 40 -2.60 -6.31 -4.98
N GLN A 41 -1.80 -7.30 -4.60
CA GLN A 41 -0.44 -7.10 -4.08
C GLN A 41 0.49 -6.53 -5.16
N ASP A 42 0.30 -6.92 -6.43
CA ASP A 42 1.09 -6.42 -7.56
C ASP A 42 0.80 -4.94 -7.84
N TYR A 43 -0.45 -4.51 -7.63
CA TYR A 43 -0.84 -3.10 -7.77
C TYR A 43 -0.30 -2.25 -6.61
N GLN A 44 -0.29 -2.78 -5.39
CA GLN A 44 0.30 -2.09 -4.22
C GLN A 44 1.83 -2.00 -4.31
N ASN A 45 2.48 -3.01 -4.90
CA ASN A 45 3.94 -3.08 -5.04
C ASN A 45 4.46 -2.38 -6.30
N ARG A 46 3.58 -1.80 -7.13
CA ARG A 46 3.98 -1.11 -8.37
C ARG A 46 4.78 0.15 -8.05
N ILE A 47 5.90 0.29 -8.73
CA ILE A 47 6.74 1.49 -8.70
C ILE A 47 6.51 2.22 -10.03
N ASP A 48 5.97 3.43 -9.96
CA ASP A 48 5.97 4.37 -11.08
C ASP A 48 7.00 5.44 -10.75
N LEU A 49 8.12 5.46 -11.48
CA LEU A 49 9.23 6.40 -11.21
C LEU A 49 8.83 7.83 -11.53
N ILE A 50 8.29 8.03 -12.73
CA ILE A 50 7.79 9.29 -13.24
C ILE A 50 6.30 9.14 -13.43
N GLN A 51 5.53 10.01 -12.79
CA GLN A 51 4.08 10.00 -12.91
C GLN A 51 3.67 10.39 -14.34
N ASP A 52 2.69 9.67 -14.88
CA ASP A 52 2.13 9.87 -16.23
C ASP A 52 3.18 9.73 -17.34
N PHE A 53 4.15 8.83 -17.16
CA PHE A 53 5.18 8.48 -18.15
C PHE A 53 4.65 7.50 -19.22
N GLU A 54 3.55 7.88 -19.86
CA GLU A 54 2.85 7.08 -20.86
C GLU A 54 2.24 7.97 -21.95
N PHE A 55 2.02 7.37 -23.12
CA PHE A 55 1.20 7.92 -24.20
C PHE A 55 -0.01 7.01 -24.42
N SER A 56 -1.09 7.51 -25.02
CA SER A 56 -2.29 6.69 -25.21
C SER A 56 -2.13 5.56 -26.22
N GLU A 57 -1.20 5.68 -27.16
CA GLU A 57 -0.93 4.66 -28.18
C GLU A 57 0.56 4.30 -28.19
N ALA A 58 1.40 5.18 -28.73
CA ALA A 58 2.84 4.93 -28.90
C ALA A 58 3.66 6.22 -28.73
N SER A 59 4.97 6.03 -28.56
CA SER A 59 5.97 7.09 -28.46
C SER A 59 6.99 6.99 -29.60
N ASN A 60 7.37 8.15 -30.14
CA ASN A 60 8.28 8.22 -31.28
C ASN A 60 9.72 8.40 -30.84
N LYS A 61 10.00 9.54 -30.20
CA LYS A 61 11.34 9.92 -29.77
C LYS A 61 11.34 10.40 -28.34
N ILE A 62 12.47 10.19 -27.67
CA ILE A 62 12.75 10.69 -26.34
C ILE A 62 14.14 11.28 -26.31
N ARG A 63 14.31 12.42 -25.66
CA ARG A 63 15.62 13.01 -25.40
C ARG A 63 15.65 13.57 -23.98
N VAL A 64 16.78 13.31 -23.33
CA VAL A 64 17.12 13.92 -22.05
C VAL A 64 17.84 15.23 -22.36
N THR A 65 17.55 16.23 -21.56
CA THR A 65 18.19 17.53 -21.67
C THR A 65 19.62 17.46 -21.14
N PRO A 66 20.57 18.26 -21.67
CA PRO A 66 21.96 18.16 -21.23
C PRO A 66 22.17 18.41 -19.72
N ASP A 67 21.30 19.21 -19.09
CA ASP A 67 21.32 19.44 -17.64
C ASP A 67 20.89 18.20 -16.83
N GLY A 68 20.31 17.19 -17.49
CA GLY A 68 19.87 15.95 -16.85
C GLY A 68 18.68 16.11 -15.90
N GLN A 69 17.97 17.24 -15.94
CA GLN A 69 16.81 17.55 -15.09
C GLN A 69 15.46 17.37 -15.79
N TYR A 70 15.44 17.40 -17.11
CA TYR A 70 14.21 17.25 -17.88
C TYR A 70 14.36 16.20 -18.97
N ALA A 71 13.26 15.50 -19.27
CA ALA A 71 13.13 14.71 -20.47
C ALA A 71 11.98 15.25 -21.31
N MET A 72 12.16 15.23 -22.63
CA MET A 72 11.11 15.52 -23.60
C MET A 72 10.82 14.26 -24.39
N ALA A 73 9.55 13.94 -24.57
CA ALA A 73 9.09 12.82 -25.37
C ALA A 73 7.98 13.25 -26.31
N THR A 74 7.87 12.58 -27.46
CA THR A 74 6.84 12.85 -28.46
C THR A 74 5.96 11.62 -28.66
N GLY A 75 4.65 11.80 -28.65
CA GLY A 75 3.65 10.74 -28.85
C GLY A 75 2.94 10.82 -30.19
N THR A 76 2.32 9.70 -30.58
CA THR A 76 1.60 9.55 -31.85
C THR A 76 0.18 10.11 -31.82
N TYR A 77 -0.62 9.76 -30.80
CA TYR A 77 -2.04 10.09 -30.72
C TYR A 77 -2.42 10.71 -29.37
N LYS A 78 -3.13 11.84 -29.33
CA LYS A 78 -3.05 12.90 -30.35
C LYS A 78 -1.57 13.33 -30.45
N PRO A 79 -1.06 13.80 -31.61
CA PRO A 79 0.33 14.24 -31.70
C PRO A 79 0.62 15.25 -30.60
N GLN A 80 1.52 14.88 -29.68
CA GLN A 80 1.77 15.67 -28.49
C GLN A 80 3.20 15.52 -27.99
N ILE A 81 3.64 16.53 -27.26
CA ILE A 81 4.94 16.62 -26.62
C ILE A 81 4.69 16.58 -25.12
N HIS A 82 5.40 15.68 -24.45
CA HIS A 82 5.43 15.59 -23.00
C HIS A 82 6.80 16.04 -22.52
N VAL A 83 6.81 16.99 -21.59
CA VAL A 83 8.03 17.39 -20.88
C VAL A 83 7.89 16.91 -19.45
N TYR A 84 8.83 16.07 -19.03
CA TYR A 84 8.93 15.55 -17.68
C TYR A 84 9.96 16.35 -16.90
N ASP A 85 9.61 16.65 -15.65
CA ASP A 85 10.51 17.28 -14.69
C ASP A 85 10.95 16.22 -13.69
N PHE A 86 12.25 15.91 -13.70
CA PHE A 86 12.81 14.86 -12.86
C PHE A 86 12.89 15.25 -11.40
N ALA A 87 12.98 16.55 -11.06
CA ALA A 87 12.97 16.98 -9.67
C ALA A 87 11.60 16.75 -9.02
N ASN A 88 10.52 16.88 -9.81
CA ASN A 88 9.14 16.70 -9.36
C ASN A 88 8.58 15.30 -9.66
N LEU A 89 9.31 14.48 -10.42
CA LEU A 89 8.90 13.13 -10.85
C LEU A 89 7.54 13.11 -11.55
N SER A 90 7.20 14.15 -12.30
CA SER A 90 5.89 14.29 -12.92
C SER A 90 5.97 14.95 -14.29
N LEU A 91 4.90 14.79 -15.06
CA LEU A 91 4.67 15.59 -16.25
C LEU A 91 4.60 17.09 -15.88
N LYS A 92 5.40 17.91 -16.54
CA LYS A 92 5.40 19.37 -16.38
C LYS A 92 4.30 20.02 -17.20
N PHE A 93 4.21 19.62 -18.47
CA PHE A 93 3.11 19.97 -19.36
C PHE A 93 3.02 19.00 -20.53
N ASP A 94 1.83 18.88 -21.08
CA ASP A 94 1.49 18.29 -22.36
C ASP A 94 1.17 19.41 -23.37
N ARG A 95 1.73 19.31 -24.57
CA ARG A 95 1.41 20.24 -25.66
C ARG A 95 1.11 19.47 -26.92
N HIS A 96 -0.03 19.75 -27.54
CA HIS A 96 -0.44 19.10 -28.76
C HIS A 96 0.21 19.79 -29.97
N THR A 97 0.64 19.00 -30.95
CA THR A 97 1.15 19.45 -32.24
C THR A 97 0.13 19.15 -33.34
N ASP A 98 0.22 19.88 -34.46
CA ASP A 98 -0.70 19.66 -35.58
C ASP A 98 -0.43 18.32 -36.29
N CYS A 99 0.85 17.96 -36.39
CA CYS A 99 1.32 16.75 -37.05
C CYS A 99 2.24 15.97 -36.12
N GLU A 100 2.42 14.70 -36.45
CA GLU A 100 3.34 13.81 -35.77
C GLU A 100 4.80 14.24 -35.99
N ASN A 101 5.58 14.18 -34.93
CA ASN A 101 7.01 14.50 -34.96
C ASN A 101 7.82 13.27 -35.39
N VAL A 102 8.69 13.47 -36.39
CA VAL A 102 9.67 12.47 -36.84
C VAL A 102 10.86 12.50 -35.90
N ASP A 103 11.45 13.67 -35.71
CA ASP A 103 12.63 13.88 -34.88
C ASP A 103 12.55 15.26 -34.23
N PHE A 104 13.21 15.43 -33.08
CA PHE A 104 13.28 16.72 -32.43
C PHE A 104 14.62 16.91 -31.72
N LEU A 105 14.98 18.15 -31.44
CA LEU A 105 16.18 18.53 -30.70
C LEU A 105 15.85 19.55 -29.62
N VAL A 106 16.56 19.46 -28.50
CA VAL A 106 16.59 20.53 -27.51
C VAL A 106 17.80 21.42 -27.82
N LEU A 107 17.57 22.73 -27.97
CA LEU A 107 18.63 23.70 -28.30
C LEU A 107 19.26 24.33 -27.06
N SER A 108 18.50 24.41 -25.96
CA SER A 108 18.95 24.96 -24.68
C SER A 108 19.35 23.83 -23.74
N GLN A 109 20.08 24.16 -22.68
CA GLN A 109 20.44 23.17 -21.66
C GLN A 109 19.20 22.60 -20.92
N ASP A 110 18.15 23.42 -20.74
CA ASP A 110 16.97 23.07 -19.94
C ASP A 110 15.83 22.32 -20.67
N TRP A 111 15.19 22.92 -21.69
CA TRP A 111 14.05 22.41 -22.51
C TRP A 111 13.34 23.60 -23.18
N THR A 112 13.63 24.80 -22.69
CA THR A 112 12.96 26.07 -22.98
C THR A 112 12.92 26.45 -24.46
N LYS A 113 13.84 25.90 -25.25
CA LYS A 113 13.89 26.04 -26.71
C LYS A 113 14.08 24.65 -27.29
N SER A 114 13.13 24.22 -28.10
CA SER A 114 13.18 22.95 -28.83
C SER A 114 12.78 23.15 -30.29
N VAL A 115 13.28 22.27 -31.14
CA VAL A 115 12.99 22.22 -32.57
C VAL A 115 12.40 20.88 -32.88
N HIS A 116 11.25 20.88 -33.54
CA HIS A 116 10.54 19.66 -33.92
C HIS A 116 10.45 19.59 -35.44
N LEU A 117 10.86 18.46 -36.00
CA LEU A 117 10.68 18.14 -37.41
C LEU A 117 9.43 17.28 -37.54
N GLN A 118 8.43 17.80 -38.25
CA GLN A 118 7.15 17.15 -38.45
C GLN A 118 7.11 16.37 -39.77
N ASN A 119 6.22 15.38 -39.83
CA ASN A 119 5.94 14.58 -41.02
C ASN A 119 5.52 15.41 -42.25
N ASP A 120 4.89 16.57 -42.06
CA ASP A 120 4.35 17.42 -43.12
C ASP A 120 5.38 18.38 -43.79
N ARG A 121 6.67 18.13 -43.53
CA ARG A 121 7.84 18.92 -43.96
C ARG A 121 7.97 20.26 -43.25
N SER A 122 7.26 20.45 -42.15
CA SER A 122 7.41 21.66 -41.35
C SER A 122 8.36 21.44 -40.18
N ILE A 123 9.05 22.50 -39.81
CA ILE A 123 9.90 22.59 -38.64
C ILE A 123 9.24 23.58 -37.70
N GLU A 124 8.89 23.12 -36.50
CA GLU A 124 8.35 23.95 -35.45
C GLU A 124 9.42 24.34 -34.44
N PHE A 125 9.53 25.64 -34.20
CA PHE A 125 10.29 26.19 -33.10
C PHE A 125 9.38 26.36 -31.91
N GLN A 126 9.65 25.63 -30.85
CA GLN A 126 8.89 25.69 -29.62
C GLN A 126 9.69 26.38 -28.52
N THR A 127 9.00 27.20 -27.76
CA THR A 127 9.51 27.88 -26.58
C THR A 127 8.66 27.55 -25.35
N LYS A 128 9.04 28.10 -24.19
CA LYS A 128 8.20 28.06 -22.97
C LYS A 128 6.75 28.47 -23.24
N GLY A 129 6.54 29.50 -24.07
CA GLY A 129 5.22 30.07 -24.34
C GLY A 129 4.37 29.33 -25.38
N GLY A 130 4.90 28.28 -26.02
CA GLY A 130 4.20 27.59 -27.11
C GLY A 130 5.01 27.55 -28.38
N ILE A 131 4.30 27.47 -29.51
CA ILE A 131 4.87 27.56 -30.85
C ILE A 131 5.31 29.00 -31.07
N HIS A 132 6.61 29.21 -31.27
CA HIS A 132 7.18 30.52 -31.59
C HIS A 132 7.11 30.79 -33.09
N TYR A 133 7.50 29.81 -33.90
CA TYR A 133 7.50 29.95 -35.35
C TYR A 133 7.45 28.58 -36.03
N ARG A 134 6.90 28.54 -37.24
CA ARG A 134 6.85 27.33 -38.08
C ARG A 134 7.45 27.66 -39.45
N THR A 135 8.45 26.89 -39.84
CA THR A 135 9.09 26.99 -41.16
C THR A 135 8.81 25.74 -41.97
N ARG A 136 8.99 25.80 -43.28
CA ARG A 136 8.79 24.64 -44.16
C ARG A 136 10.05 24.36 -44.96
N ILE A 137 10.39 23.08 -45.08
CA ILE A 137 11.45 22.60 -45.98
C ILE A 137 10.84 22.02 -47.27
N PRO A 138 11.57 22.03 -48.40
CA PRO A 138 11.03 21.58 -49.68
C PRO A 138 10.67 20.09 -49.72
N LYS A 139 11.51 19.25 -49.12
CA LYS A 139 11.42 17.78 -49.11
C LYS A 139 11.06 17.24 -47.72
N PHE A 140 10.73 15.94 -47.65
CA PHE A 140 10.46 15.25 -46.38
C PHE A 140 11.74 15.10 -45.58
N GLY A 141 11.75 15.62 -44.35
CA GLY A 141 12.86 15.49 -43.43
C GLY A 141 12.80 14.16 -42.68
N ARG A 142 13.96 13.54 -42.46
CA ARG A 142 14.12 12.29 -41.70
C ARG A 142 14.86 12.49 -40.37
N SER A 143 15.86 13.37 -40.36
CA SER A 143 16.67 13.66 -39.16
C SER A 143 17.03 15.14 -39.08
N LEU A 144 17.29 15.61 -37.87
CA LEU A 144 17.82 16.95 -37.61
C LEU A 144 19.06 16.89 -36.70
N CYS A 145 19.99 17.81 -36.93
CA CYS A 145 21.15 18.05 -36.08
C CYS A 145 21.37 19.56 -35.89
N TYR A 146 21.82 19.99 -34.73
CA TYR A 146 22.10 21.40 -34.43
C TYR A 146 23.58 21.60 -34.13
N ASN A 147 24.21 22.56 -34.82
CA ASN A 147 25.57 22.97 -34.54
C ASN A 147 25.60 24.14 -33.54
N PRO A 148 26.11 23.95 -32.31
CA PRO A 148 26.19 25.02 -31.33
C PRO A 148 27.22 26.11 -31.69
N VAL A 149 28.21 25.81 -32.53
CA VAL A 149 29.30 26.76 -32.87
C VAL A 149 28.82 27.81 -33.88
N ASN A 150 28.12 27.36 -34.93
CA ASN A 150 27.67 28.24 -36.02
C ASN A 150 26.19 28.66 -35.88
N CYS A 151 25.49 28.13 -34.88
CA CYS A 151 24.03 28.23 -34.74
C CYS A 151 23.26 27.72 -35.98
N ASP A 152 23.83 26.76 -36.72
CA ASP A 152 23.20 26.17 -37.90
C ASP A 152 22.41 24.92 -37.51
N LEU A 153 21.12 24.90 -37.86
CA LEU A 153 20.29 23.70 -37.85
C LEU A 153 20.42 23.01 -39.21
N MET A 154 20.84 21.76 -39.20
CA MET A 154 20.94 20.91 -40.39
C MET A 154 19.83 19.88 -40.39
N VAL A 155 19.20 19.70 -41.54
CA VAL A 155 18.07 18.80 -41.71
C VAL A 155 18.34 17.85 -42.86
N GLY A 156 18.44 16.57 -42.52
CA GLY A 156 18.51 15.47 -43.47
C GLY A 156 17.15 15.26 -44.09
N ALA A 157 17.09 15.31 -45.42
CA ALA A 157 15.86 15.13 -46.17
C ALA A 157 15.97 13.99 -47.19
N SER A 158 14.81 13.59 -47.70
CA SER A 158 14.72 12.71 -48.86
C SER A 158 15.09 13.49 -50.12
N GLY A 159 16.20 13.09 -50.76
CA GLY A 159 16.78 13.69 -51.96
C GLY A 159 18.24 14.09 -51.78
N ASN A 160 18.77 14.78 -52.78
CA ASN A 160 20.18 15.12 -52.88
C ASN A 160 20.68 16.29 -52.00
N GLU A 161 19.86 16.86 -51.12
CA GLU A 161 20.18 18.12 -50.44
C GLU A 161 20.12 17.97 -48.91
N LEU A 162 21.17 18.44 -48.22
CA LEU A 162 21.13 18.69 -46.78
C LEU A 162 20.78 20.16 -46.53
N TYR A 163 19.60 20.40 -45.96
CA TYR A 163 19.13 21.77 -45.71
C TYR A 163 19.81 22.37 -44.49
N ARG A 164 20.30 23.61 -44.64
CA ARG A 164 20.94 24.39 -43.57
C ARG A 164 20.09 25.62 -43.26
N LEU A 165 19.69 25.75 -42.00
CA LEU A 165 18.95 26.90 -41.49
C LEU A 165 19.77 27.54 -40.37
N ASN A 166 20.24 28.76 -40.58
CA ASN A 166 20.97 29.48 -39.54
C ASN A 166 19.96 30.14 -38.58
N LEU A 167 20.03 29.78 -37.30
CA LEU A 167 19.09 30.26 -36.28
C LEU A 167 19.44 31.66 -35.75
N GLU A 168 20.69 32.11 -35.89
CA GLU A 168 21.10 33.47 -35.51
C GLU A 168 20.59 34.49 -36.54
N GLN A 169 20.75 34.18 -37.83
CA GLN A 169 20.32 35.05 -38.93
C GLN A 169 18.84 34.84 -39.31
N GLY A 170 18.25 33.69 -38.95
CA GLY A 170 16.87 33.34 -39.29
C GLY A 170 16.64 33.08 -40.79
N ARG A 171 17.68 32.63 -41.52
CA ARG A 171 17.61 32.39 -42.97
C ARG A 171 18.09 31.00 -43.35
N PHE A 172 17.58 30.50 -44.48
CA PHE A 172 18.17 29.34 -45.13
C PHE A 172 19.51 29.73 -45.75
N LEU A 173 20.53 28.91 -45.48
CA LEU A 173 21.80 28.95 -46.16
C LEU A 173 21.77 28.03 -47.38
N ASN A 174 22.77 28.14 -48.24
CA ASN A 174 22.93 27.20 -49.35
C ASN A 174 23.02 25.77 -48.79
N PRO A 175 22.19 24.82 -49.28
CA PRO A 175 22.23 23.44 -48.83
C PRO A 175 23.54 22.77 -49.26
N PHE A 176 23.93 21.69 -48.57
CA PHE A 176 24.97 20.82 -49.11
C PHE A 176 24.37 19.91 -50.16
N VAL A 177 24.96 19.93 -51.34
CA VAL A 177 24.57 19.07 -52.45
C VAL A 177 25.36 17.77 -52.32
N LEU A 178 24.63 16.69 -52.07
CA LEU A 178 25.18 15.35 -51.94
C LEU A 178 25.49 14.80 -53.34
N GLU A 179 26.17 13.67 -53.40
CA GLU A 179 26.47 13.03 -54.69
C GLU A 179 25.32 12.14 -55.17
N THR A 180 24.59 11.51 -54.24
CA THR A 180 23.46 10.64 -54.58
C THR A 180 22.12 11.22 -54.14
N ASP A 181 21.10 10.96 -54.96
CA ASP A 181 19.71 11.34 -54.72
C ASP A 181 18.94 10.38 -53.79
N SER A 182 19.55 9.32 -53.24
CA SER A 182 18.83 8.32 -52.42
C SER A 182 18.46 8.80 -51.01
N GLY A 183 18.77 10.05 -50.65
CA GLY A 183 18.28 10.69 -49.44
C GLY A 183 19.07 10.34 -48.17
N VAL A 184 18.84 11.17 -47.15
CA VAL A 184 19.61 11.15 -45.90
C VAL A 184 18.78 10.57 -44.77
N ASN A 185 19.27 9.52 -44.12
CA ASN A 185 18.58 8.90 -42.97
C ASN A 185 18.93 9.58 -41.65
N ALA A 186 20.22 9.71 -41.36
CA ALA A 186 20.74 10.31 -40.13
C ALA A 186 21.77 11.39 -40.42
N VAL A 187 21.80 12.40 -39.57
CA VAL A 187 22.80 13.48 -39.58
C VAL A 187 23.31 13.63 -38.15
N ASP A 188 24.62 13.67 -38.00
CA ASP A 188 25.26 13.94 -36.71
C ASP A 188 26.45 14.89 -36.89
N ILE A 189 26.86 15.53 -35.79
CA ILE A 189 27.96 16.48 -35.78
C ILE A 189 28.92 16.08 -34.67
N ASN A 190 30.20 16.06 -35.02
CA ASN A 190 31.25 15.89 -34.04
C ASN A 190 31.38 17.14 -33.14
N PRO A 191 31.23 17.00 -31.81
CA PRO A 191 31.24 18.15 -30.91
C PRO A 191 32.61 18.85 -30.81
N VAL A 192 33.72 18.15 -31.10
CA VAL A 192 35.07 18.71 -30.97
C VAL A 192 35.51 19.41 -32.27
N HIS A 193 35.45 18.70 -33.39
CA HIS A 193 35.98 19.20 -34.67
C HIS A 193 34.94 19.99 -35.46
N GLY A 194 33.66 19.71 -35.22
CA GLY A 194 32.55 20.25 -36.02
C GLY A 194 32.30 19.53 -37.34
N LEU A 195 32.93 18.37 -37.58
CA LEU A 195 32.69 17.58 -38.79
C LEU A 195 31.25 17.05 -38.80
N VAL A 196 30.55 17.25 -39.91
CA VAL A 196 29.19 16.78 -40.11
C VAL A 196 29.22 15.45 -40.83
N SER A 197 28.55 14.44 -40.29
CA SER A 197 28.34 13.16 -40.98
C SER A 197 26.92 13.08 -41.52
N VAL A 198 26.82 12.67 -42.78
CA VAL A 198 25.56 12.46 -43.49
C VAL A 198 25.47 10.98 -43.86
N ALA A 199 24.47 10.29 -43.32
CA ALA A 199 24.19 8.89 -43.61
C ALA A 199 23.29 8.77 -44.83
N LEU A 200 23.79 8.16 -45.90
CA LEU A 200 23.04 7.94 -47.14
C LEU A 200 22.36 6.56 -47.15
N GLU A 201 21.26 6.48 -47.88
CA GLU A 201 20.53 5.23 -48.10
C GLU A 201 21.32 4.23 -48.97
N ASP A 202 22.29 4.71 -49.76
CA ASP A 202 23.18 3.90 -50.63
C ASP A 202 24.24 3.07 -49.90
N GLY A 203 24.31 3.13 -48.57
CA GLY A 203 25.40 2.49 -47.82
C GLY A 203 26.72 3.28 -47.84
N ALA A 204 26.63 4.58 -48.14
CA ALA A 204 27.76 5.51 -48.04
C ALA A 204 27.52 6.54 -46.92
N VAL A 205 28.61 7.02 -46.33
CA VAL A 205 28.60 8.17 -45.42
C VAL A 205 29.45 9.27 -45.99
N GLU A 206 28.88 10.46 -46.08
CA GLU A 206 29.61 11.66 -46.47
C GLU A 206 29.97 12.50 -45.26
N PHE A 207 31.21 12.97 -45.23
CA PHE A 207 31.72 13.89 -44.22
C PHE A 207 31.84 15.29 -44.81
N TRP A 208 31.24 16.27 -44.14
CA TRP A 208 31.19 17.66 -44.55
C TRP A 208 31.82 18.55 -43.48
N ASP A 209 32.75 19.42 -43.88
CA ASP A 209 33.28 20.45 -42.98
C ASP A 209 32.44 21.73 -43.12
N PRO A 210 31.77 22.21 -42.05
CA PRO A 210 30.93 23.40 -42.11
C PRO A 210 31.73 24.68 -42.36
N ARG A 211 33.04 24.69 -42.06
CA ARG A 211 33.94 25.84 -42.29
C ARG A 211 34.34 25.94 -43.75
N ALA A 212 34.79 24.83 -44.34
CA ALA A 212 35.14 24.74 -45.76
C ALA A 212 33.91 24.76 -46.67
N LYS A 213 32.73 24.37 -46.16
CA LYS A 213 31.48 24.20 -46.92
C LYS A 213 31.63 23.24 -48.11
N GLN A 214 32.58 22.32 -47.99
CA GLN A 214 32.90 21.30 -48.98
C GLN A 214 32.91 19.95 -48.30
N ARG A 215 32.69 18.91 -49.09
CA ARG A 215 32.82 17.52 -48.65
C ARG A 215 34.29 17.23 -48.35
N ALA A 216 34.57 16.75 -47.15
CA ALA A 216 35.90 16.33 -46.72
C ALA A 216 36.23 14.91 -47.21
N GLY A 217 35.26 14.00 -47.17
CA GLY A 217 35.46 12.61 -47.56
C GLY A 217 34.16 11.84 -47.70
N LYS A 218 34.25 10.65 -48.29
CA LYS A 218 33.15 9.70 -48.47
C LYS A 218 33.64 8.32 -48.06
N LEU A 219 32.86 7.63 -47.25
CA LEU A 219 33.13 6.29 -46.74
C LEU A 219 32.10 5.33 -47.31
N TYR A 220 32.54 4.19 -47.85
CA TYR A 220 31.66 3.14 -48.37
C TYR A 220 31.61 1.97 -47.39
N VAL A 221 30.40 1.53 -47.05
CA VAL A 221 30.16 0.44 -46.08
C VAL A 221 29.99 -0.92 -46.78
N ASP A 222 29.54 -0.91 -48.03
CA ASP A 222 29.12 -2.10 -48.78
C ASP A 222 30.21 -3.19 -48.87
N GLU A 223 31.47 -2.79 -49.06
CA GLU A 223 32.62 -3.69 -49.18
C GLU A 223 32.87 -4.55 -47.94
N GLN A 224 32.40 -4.11 -46.77
CA GLN A 224 32.71 -4.74 -45.49
C GLN A 224 31.59 -5.65 -44.99
N VAL A 225 30.36 -5.41 -45.45
CA VAL A 225 29.16 -6.18 -45.09
C VAL A 225 28.81 -7.21 -46.18
N ASN A 226 29.45 -7.15 -47.36
CA ASN A 226 29.17 -8.00 -48.54
C ASN A 226 27.69 -7.96 -48.98
N GLN A 227 26.96 -6.91 -48.59
CA GLN A 227 25.55 -6.71 -48.92
C GLN A 227 25.29 -5.21 -49.08
N SER A 228 24.50 -4.86 -50.10
CA SER A 228 24.04 -3.49 -50.33
C SER A 228 23.05 -3.10 -49.25
N VAL A 229 23.54 -2.40 -48.23
CA VAL A 229 22.77 -2.04 -47.04
C VAL A 229 22.86 -0.53 -46.82
N GLY A 230 21.72 0.10 -46.52
CA GLY A 230 21.67 1.52 -46.23
C GLY A 230 22.16 1.86 -44.82
N VAL A 231 22.70 3.06 -44.64
CA VAL A 231 23.11 3.55 -43.31
C VAL A 231 21.92 4.23 -42.64
N THR A 232 21.53 3.77 -41.46
CA THR A 232 20.33 4.23 -40.75
C THR A 232 20.65 5.13 -39.58
N ALA A 233 21.74 4.86 -38.85
CA ALA A 233 22.14 5.60 -37.66
C ALA A 233 23.63 5.93 -37.70
N VAL A 234 23.98 7.10 -37.17
CA VAL A 234 25.35 7.58 -37.06
C VAL A 234 25.52 8.30 -35.72
N ASN A 235 26.69 8.14 -35.09
CA ASN A 235 27.03 8.85 -33.86
C ASN A 235 28.56 9.07 -33.70
N PHE A 236 28.97 10.30 -33.41
CA PHE A 236 30.33 10.63 -33.00
C PHE A 236 30.55 10.53 -31.49
N ARG A 237 31.70 10.02 -31.08
CA ARG A 237 32.13 10.13 -29.68
C ARG A 237 32.66 11.54 -29.38
N ASN A 238 32.55 11.96 -28.12
CA ASN A 238 33.12 13.21 -27.60
C ASN A 238 34.67 13.32 -27.67
N ASP A 239 35.38 12.25 -28.00
CA ASP A 239 36.84 12.25 -28.27
C ASP A 239 37.15 12.78 -29.68
N GLY A 240 36.15 12.74 -30.55
CA GLY A 240 36.20 13.25 -31.92
C GLY A 240 36.88 12.35 -32.95
N LEU A 241 37.56 11.27 -32.54
CA LEU A 241 38.19 10.32 -33.48
C LEU A 241 37.31 9.11 -33.80
N ASN A 242 36.56 8.63 -32.80
CA ASN A 242 35.75 7.45 -32.95
C ASN A 242 34.38 7.77 -33.55
N PHE A 243 33.99 6.97 -34.52
CA PHE A 243 32.75 7.09 -35.27
C PHE A 243 31.99 5.76 -35.26
N ALA A 244 30.70 5.82 -34.96
CA ALA A 244 29.83 4.65 -35.00
C ALA A 244 28.81 4.78 -36.12
N LEU A 245 28.62 3.69 -36.84
CA LEU A 245 27.73 3.57 -37.98
C LEU A 245 26.81 2.36 -37.77
N GLY A 246 25.52 2.54 -38.06
CA GLY A 246 24.51 1.50 -38.00
C GLY A 246 23.90 1.27 -39.37
N THR A 247 23.84 0.01 -39.77
CA THR A 247 23.26 -0.39 -41.06
C THR A 247 21.81 -0.85 -40.90
N SER A 248 21.06 -0.87 -42.00
CA SER A 248 19.69 -1.41 -42.04
C SER A 248 19.63 -2.94 -41.88
N SER A 249 20.76 -3.65 -41.96
CA SER A 249 20.86 -5.10 -41.77
C SER A 249 21.17 -5.52 -40.33
N GLY A 250 21.27 -4.57 -39.39
CA GLY A 250 21.54 -4.88 -37.98
C GLY A 250 23.01 -4.96 -37.62
N HIS A 251 23.90 -4.50 -38.51
CA HIS A 251 25.34 -4.43 -38.25
C HIS A 251 25.75 -3.05 -37.77
N THR A 252 26.41 -3.04 -36.62
CA THR A 252 27.11 -1.87 -36.10
C THR A 252 28.58 -1.92 -36.50
N LEU A 253 29.05 -0.83 -37.09
CA LEU A 253 30.42 -0.65 -37.55
C LEU A 253 31.05 0.48 -36.76
N LEU A 254 32.23 0.23 -36.19
CA LEU A 254 33.05 1.27 -35.58
C LEU A 254 34.17 1.64 -36.54
N TYR A 255 34.40 2.93 -36.68
CA TYR A 255 35.49 3.50 -37.46
C TYR A 255 36.31 4.45 -36.60
N ASP A 256 37.60 4.52 -36.90
CA ASP A 256 38.44 5.68 -36.57
C ASP A 256 38.42 6.60 -37.80
N LEU A 257 38.21 7.90 -37.62
CA LEU A 257 38.18 8.90 -38.70
C LEU A 257 39.44 8.90 -39.58
N ARG A 258 40.54 8.34 -39.07
CA ARG A 258 41.83 8.27 -39.78
C ARG A 258 41.91 7.14 -40.79
N THR A 259 41.07 6.11 -40.67
CA THR A 259 41.11 4.89 -41.48
C THR A 259 39.76 4.60 -42.11
N ASP A 260 39.77 4.14 -43.35
CA ASP A 260 38.58 3.72 -44.10
C ASP A 260 38.10 2.31 -43.74
N THR A 261 38.96 1.49 -43.16
CA THR A 261 38.61 0.17 -42.63
C THR A 261 37.94 0.26 -41.26
N PRO A 262 36.97 -0.61 -40.94
CA PRO A 262 36.28 -0.57 -39.66
C PRO A 262 37.21 -1.16 -38.59
N SER A 263 37.22 -0.57 -37.40
CA SER A 263 37.94 -1.15 -36.27
C SER A 263 37.24 -2.40 -35.75
N LEU A 264 35.90 -2.40 -35.78
CA LEU A 264 35.08 -3.51 -35.33
C LEU A 264 33.77 -3.57 -36.11
N VAL A 265 33.41 -4.77 -36.56
CA VAL A 265 32.07 -5.08 -37.08
C VAL A 265 31.36 -5.95 -36.05
N LYS A 266 30.17 -5.52 -35.62
CA LYS A 266 29.36 -6.28 -34.69
C LYS A 266 27.94 -6.45 -35.21
N ASP A 267 27.49 -7.70 -35.23
CA ASP A 267 26.13 -8.06 -35.54
C ASP A 267 25.26 -8.17 -34.27
N GLN A 268 24.04 -7.68 -34.35
CA GLN A 268 23.04 -7.83 -33.30
C GLN A 268 22.24 -9.13 -33.41
N GLY A 269 22.17 -9.74 -34.60
CA GLY A 269 21.65 -11.09 -34.86
C GLY A 269 20.19 -11.18 -35.32
N TYR A 270 19.36 -10.15 -35.11
CA TYR A 270 17.96 -10.16 -35.58
C TYR A 270 17.79 -9.69 -37.02
N GLY A 271 18.80 -9.04 -37.61
CA GLY A 271 18.74 -8.54 -38.97
C GLY A 271 17.78 -7.36 -39.19
N TYR A 272 17.38 -6.67 -38.11
CA TYR A 272 16.58 -5.45 -38.19
C TYR A 272 17.46 -4.21 -38.29
N ASP A 273 16.86 -3.10 -38.68
CA ASP A 273 17.54 -1.82 -38.79
C ASP A 273 17.99 -1.28 -37.43
N ILE A 274 19.20 -0.73 -37.40
CA ILE A 274 19.71 -0.03 -36.23
C ILE A 274 19.09 1.36 -36.21
N LYS A 275 18.18 1.59 -35.27
CA LYS A 275 17.50 2.89 -35.12
C LYS A 275 18.37 3.93 -34.42
N LYS A 276 19.14 3.50 -33.42
CA LYS A 276 19.93 4.42 -32.59
C LYS A 276 21.26 3.82 -32.16
N LEU A 277 22.29 4.66 -32.21
CA LEU A 277 23.61 4.40 -31.63
C LEU A 277 23.94 5.53 -30.65
N ILE A 278 24.47 5.18 -29.49
CA ILE A 278 24.87 6.14 -28.46
C ILE A 278 26.19 5.69 -27.85
N TRP A 279 27.17 6.60 -27.84
CA TRP A 279 28.38 6.44 -27.05
C TRP A 279 28.08 6.80 -25.59
N LEU A 280 28.41 5.90 -24.67
CA LEU A 280 28.23 6.17 -23.25
C LEU A 280 29.40 7.05 -22.75
N PRO A 281 29.12 8.25 -22.19
CA PRO A 281 30.18 9.14 -21.72
C PRO A 281 30.91 8.52 -20.53
N GLY A 282 32.24 8.71 -20.47
CA GLY A 282 33.07 8.21 -19.37
C GLY A 282 33.38 6.72 -19.39
N THR A 283 32.74 5.93 -20.25
CA THR A 283 33.00 4.49 -20.41
C THR A 283 33.42 4.14 -21.83
N GLU A 284 33.92 2.92 -22.01
CA GLU A 284 34.28 2.38 -23.32
C GLU A 284 33.16 1.60 -24.02
N TYR A 285 31.95 1.75 -23.49
CA TYR A 285 30.77 1.07 -23.99
C TYR A 285 30.03 1.89 -25.04
N ILE A 286 29.43 1.19 -25.98
CA ILE A 286 28.49 1.72 -26.95
C ILE A 286 27.17 0.99 -26.82
N LEU A 287 26.08 1.75 -26.95
CA LEU A 287 24.73 1.24 -27.02
C LEU A 287 24.28 1.19 -28.48
N SER A 288 23.80 0.03 -28.91
CA SER A 288 23.19 -0.19 -30.21
C SER A 288 21.75 -0.64 -30.03
N SER A 289 20.81 0.08 -30.65
CA SER A 289 19.38 -0.22 -30.60
C SER A 289 18.86 -0.63 -31.96
N ASP A 290 18.32 -1.84 -32.01
CA ASP A 290 17.47 -2.31 -33.09
C ASP A 290 16.01 -1.98 -32.78
N LYS A 291 15.12 -2.41 -33.68
CA LYS A 291 13.67 -2.40 -33.47
C LYS A 291 13.22 -3.17 -32.22
N ARG A 292 13.90 -4.24 -31.81
CA ARG A 292 13.42 -5.12 -30.71
C ARG A 292 14.32 -5.10 -29.47
N ILE A 293 15.63 -4.93 -29.64
CA ILE A 293 16.60 -5.07 -28.56
C ILE A 293 17.51 -3.85 -28.57
N ALA A 294 17.90 -3.40 -27.38
CA ALA A 294 19.04 -2.52 -27.20
C ALA A 294 20.17 -3.26 -26.48
N LYS A 295 21.34 -3.36 -27.10
CA LYS A 295 22.53 -4.03 -26.53
C LYS A 295 23.58 -3.00 -26.19
N ILE A 296 24.20 -3.17 -25.03
CA ILE A 296 25.39 -2.42 -24.61
C ILE A 296 26.59 -3.34 -24.76
N TRP A 297 27.68 -2.84 -25.31
CA TRP A 297 28.86 -3.64 -25.55
C TRP A 297 30.15 -2.83 -25.59
N ASP A 298 31.28 -3.50 -25.33
CA ASP A 298 32.59 -2.86 -25.27
C ASP A 298 33.17 -2.63 -26.67
N ARG A 299 33.62 -1.41 -26.95
CA ARG A 299 34.19 -1.04 -28.26
C ARG A 299 35.40 -1.88 -28.67
N ASN A 300 36.23 -2.28 -27.70
CA ASN A 300 37.53 -2.90 -28.00
C ASN A 300 37.37 -4.42 -28.23
N GLN A 301 36.57 -5.09 -27.39
CA GLN A 301 36.40 -6.54 -27.44
C GLN A 301 35.16 -6.98 -28.23
N GLY A 302 34.19 -6.09 -28.46
CA GLY A 302 32.90 -6.41 -29.08
C GLY A 302 31.96 -7.27 -28.23
N LYS A 303 32.39 -7.68 -27.03
CA LYS A 303 31.58 -8.52 -26.14
C LYS A 303 30.34 -7.77 -25.64
N PRO A 304 29.16 -8.40 -25.66
CA PRO A 304 27.97 -7.83 -25.05
C PRO A 304 28.15 -7.72 -23.53
N PHE A 305 27.85 -6.54 -22.99
CA PHE A 305 27.85 -6.27 -21.56
C PHE A 305 26.47 -6.49 -20.96
N ALA A 306 25.45 -5.87 -21.55
CA ALA A 306 24.06 -6.00 -21.13
C ALA A 306 23.12 -5.99 -22.35
N SER A 307 22.00 -6.69 -22.27
CA SER A 307 20.90 -6.57 -23.23
C SER A 307 19.62 -6.13 -22.55
N MET A 308 18.96 -5.14 -23.17
CA MET A 308 17.63 -4.67 -22.80
C MET A 308 16.65 -5.23 -23.84
N GLU A 309 15.80 -6.14 -23.39
CA GLU A 309 14.82 -6.84 -24.22
C GLU A 309 13.40 -6.47 -23.80
N PRO A 310 12.86 -5.33 -24.28
CA PRO A 310 11.46 -5.01 -24.06
C PRO A 310 10.55 -5.99 -24.82
N THR A 311 9.33 -6.16 -24.31
CA THR A 311 8.30 -6.98 -24.96
C THR A 311 7.67 -6.31 -26.17
N VAL A 312 7.90 -5.01 -26.34
CA VAL A 312 7.34 -4.16 -27.39
C VAL A 312 8.48 -3.56 -28.20
N ASP A 313 8.22 -3.26 -29.46
CA ASP A 313 9.18 -2.65 -30.37
C ASP A 313 9.62 -1.25 -29.88
N ILE A 314 10.91 -0.97 -30.04
CA ILE A 314 11.61 0.27 -29.69
C ILE A 314 11.66 1.18 -30.93
N ASN A 315 11.41 2.46 -30.73
CA ASN A 315 11.56 3.52 -31.73
C ASN A 315 12.80 4.38 -31.50
N ASP A 316 13.09 4.74 -30.25
CA ASP A 316 14.27 5.54 -29.91
C ASP A 316 14.76 5.20 -28.50
N VAL A 317 16.02 5.54 -28.24
CA VAL A 317 16.68 5.33 -26.94
C VAL A 317 17.33 6.64 -26.52
N ALA A 318 17.18 6.99 -25.24
CA ALA A 318 17.92 8.08 -24.61
C ALA A 318 18.65 7.58 -23.36
N HIS A 319 19.92 7.95 -23.26
CA HIS A 319 20.73 7.76 -22.06
C HIS A 319 20.66 9.02 -21.19
N VAL A 320 20.53 8.85 -19.87
CA VAL A 320 20.66 9.96 -18.92
C VAL A 320 22.15 10.15 -18.60
N PRO A 321 22.74 11.33 -18.85
CA PRO A 321 24.16 11.59 -18.59
C PRO A 321 24.60 11.19 -17.17
N ASP A 322 25.82 10.69 -17.04
CA ASP A 322 26.48 10.30 -15.78
C ASP A 322 25.73 9.26 -14.91
N SER A 323 24.78 8.51 -15.49
CA SER A 323 24.00 7.49 -14.77
C SER A 323 23.79 6.21 -15.56
N GLY A 324 23.39 5.13 -14.87
CA GLY A 324 23.00 3.85 -15.49
C GLY A 324 21.56 3.81 -16.05
N MET A 325 20.90 4.96 -16.21
CA MET A 325 19.49 5.05 -16.61
C MET A 325 19.30 5.23 -18.12
N PHE A 326 18.36 4.46 -18.67
CA PHE A 326 17.94 4.52 -20.07
C PHE A 326 16.43 4.71 -20.16
N PHE A 327 16.01 5.56 -21.11
CA PHE A 327 14.61 5.68 -21.51
C PHE A 327 14.45 5.17 -22.93
N LEU A 328 13.44 4.33 -23.14
CA LEU A 328 13.05 3.84 -24.47
C LEU A 328 11.70 4.42 -24.85
N ALA A 329 11.65 5.03 -26.04
CA ALA A 329 10.41 5.25 -26.74
C ALA A 329 10.03 3.95 -27.46
N ASN A 330 8.82 3.47 -27.24
CA ASN A 330 8.29 2.21 -27.73
C ASN A 330 6.89 2.39 -28.37
N GLU A 331 6.41 1.32 -29.00
CA GLU A 331 5.03 1.20 -29.52
C GLU A 331 3.99 0.90 -28.41
N GLY A 332 4.42 0.92 -27.14
CA GLY A 332 3.55 0.65 -26.00
C GLY A 332 2.97 1.92 -25.43
N GLN A 333 1.91 1.77 -24.63
CA GLN A 333 1.36 2.89 -23.86
C GLN A 333 2.39 3.44 -22.86
N PRO A 334 2.92 2.64 -21.92
CA PRO A 334 3.96 3.13 -21.04
C PRO A 334 5.32 3.08 -21.73
N MET A 335 6.06 4.17 -21.64
CA MET A 335 7.45 4.21 -22.06
C MET A 335 8.31 3.39 -21.09
N HIS A 336 9.32 2.69 -21.62
CA HIS A 336 10.18 1.86 -20.79
C HIS A 336 11.31 2.69 -20.20
N SER A 337 11.59 2.47 -18.91
CA SER A 337 12.82 2.94 -18.27
C SER A 337 13.59 1.74 -17.74
N TYR A 338 14.87 1.68 -18.08
CA TYR A 338 15.80 0.64 -17.66
C TYR A 338 16.88 1.25 -16.80
N TYR A 339 17.26 0.50 -15.76
CA TYR A 339 18.33 0.86 -14.86
C TYR A 339 19.37 -0.27 -14.80
N ILE A 340 20.64 0.07 -14.96
CA ILE A 340 21.77 -0.85 -14.90
C ILE A 340 22.76 -0.32 -13.84
N PRO A 341 22.74 -0.84 -12.60
CA PRO A 341 23.62 -0.37 -11.52
C PRO A 341 25.11 -0.54 -11.83
N ASN A 342 25.46 -1.64 -12.51
CA ASN A 342 26.85 -1.93 -12.87
C ASN A 342 27.46 -0.94 -13.89
N LEU A 343 26.62 -0.19 -14.61
CA LEU A 343 27.10 0.82 -15.56
C LEU A 343 27.41 2.15 -14.87
N GLY A 344 26.64 2.49 -13.84
CA GLY A 344 26.78 3.72 -13.08
C GLY A 344 25.63 3.90 -12.10
N PRO A 345 25.81 4.79 -11.10
CA PRO A 345 24.81 5.02 -10.06
C PRO A 345 23.52 5.63 -10.62
N ALA A 346 22.45 5.58 -9.84
CA ALA A 346 21.22 6.27 -10.17
C ALA A 346 21.44 7.80 -10.14
N PRO A 347 20.72 8.56 -10.98
CA PRO A 347 20.85 10.02 -10.99
C PRO A 347 20.34 10.60 -9.66
N LYS A 348 20.79 11.82 -9.31
CA LYS A 348 20.52 12.45 -8.00
C LYS A 348 19.04 12.51 -7.60
N TRP A 349 18.15 12.66 -8.57
CA TRP A 349 16.70 12.71 -8.36
C TRP A 349 16.06 11.34 -8.13
N CYS A 350 16.79 10.25 -8.39
CA CYS A 350 16.39 8.86 -8.21
C CYS A 350 17.38 8.05 -7.37
N SER A 351 18.03 8.66 -6.38
CA SER A 351 18.98 7.95 -5.50
C SER A 351 18.34 6.79 -4.73
N PHE A 352 17.01 6.79 -4.55
CA PHE A 352 16.30 5.68 -3.91
C PHE A 352 16.31 4.39 -4.74
N LEU A 353 16.47 4.47 -6.07
CA LEU A 353 16.55 3.26 -6.91
C LEU A 353 17.74 2.38 -6.54
N ASP A 354 18.87 2.98 -6.20
CA ASP A 354 20.08 2.24 -5.76
C ASP A 354 19.77 1.41 -4.52
N ASN A 355 19.15 2.03 -3.51
CA ASN A 355 18.74 1.32 -2.30
C ASN A 355 17.75 0.19 -2.61
N ILE A 356 16.77 0.40 -3.49
CA ILE A 356 15.82 -0.68 -3.85
C ILE A 356 16.53 -1.83 -4.55
N THR A 357 17.45 -1.53 -5.47
CA THR A 357 18.20 -2.56 -6.19
C THR A 357 19.15 -3.30 -5.29
N GLU A 358 19.80 -2.62 -4.34
CA GLU A 358 20.68 -3.23 -3.34
C GLU A 358 19.88 -4.15 -2.41
N GLU A 359 18.73 -3.72 -1.91
CA GLU A 359 17.81 -4.56 -1.11
C GLU A 359 17.30 -5.78 -1.91
N LEU A 360 17.10 -5.62 -3.23
CA LEU A 360 16.70 -6.71 -4.11
C LEU A 360 17.87 -7.69 -4.39
N GLU A 361 19.10 -7.18 -4.48
CA GLU A 361 20.31 -8.00 -4.61
C GLU A 361 20.71 -8.68 -3.30
N GLU A 362 20.32 -8.14 -2.14
CA GLU A 362 20.46 -8.76 -0.82
C GLU A 362 19.38 -9.83 -0.55
N THR A 363 18.26 -9.78 -1.25
CA THR A 363 17.16 -10.76 -1.16
C THR A 363 17.08 -11.78 -2.32
N PRO A 364 18.18 -12.39 -2.83
CA PRO A 364 18.11 -13.33 -3.94
C PRO A 364 17.69 -14.74 -3.52
N SER A 365 17.29 -14.95 -2.25
CA SER A 365 16.63 -16.17 -1.82
C SER A 365 15.12 -15.96 -1.82
N ASP A 366 14.51 -16.09 -3.00
CA ASP A 366 13.09 -16.35 -3.09
C ASP A 366 12.85 -17.66 -2.33
N SER A 367 12.41 -17.53 -1.08
CA SER A 367 12.28 -18.66 -0.16
C SER A 367 11.31 -19.66 -0.78
N ILE A 368 11.83 -20.76 -1.31
CA ILE A 368 11.09 -21.90 -1.89
C ILE A 368 10.04 -22.47 -0.89
N TYR A 369 10.08 -22.01 0.35
CA TYR A 369 9.19 -22.35 1.46
C TYR A 369 8.19 -21.25 1.86
N SER A 370 8.05 -20.14 1.11
CA SER A 370 7.09 -19.07 1.43
C SER A 370 5.64 -19.55 1.49
N ASN A 371 5.30 -20.55 0.68
CA ASN A 371 3.99 -21.20 0.66
C ASN A 371 3.89 -22.45 1.55
N TYR A 372 4.93 -22.77 2.33
CA TYR A 372 4.96 -23.94 3.20
C TYR A 372 4.92 -23.53 4.68
N ARG A 373 3.96 -24.07 5.42
CA ARG A 373 3.88 -23.92 6.88
C ARG A 373 4.57 -25.09 7.56
N PHE A 374 5.45 -24.78 8.52
CA PHE A 374 6.04 -25.78 9.40
C PHE A 374 5.01 -26.22 10.47
N ILE A 375 4.87 -27.53 10.64
CA ILE A 375 3.93 -28.17 11.57
C ILE A 375 4.71 -29.15 12.44
N THR A 376 4.50 -29.07 13.75
CA THR A 376 5.08 -30.02 14.70
C THR A 376 4.32 -31.35 14.70
N ARG A 377 4.97 -32.44 15.13
CA ARG A 377 4.34 -33.77 15.17
C ARG A 377 3.04 -33.79 16.00
N ASP A 378 2.95 -32.97 17.03
CA ASP A 378 1.76 -32.83 17.88
C ASP A 378 0.61 -32.16 17.15
N GLU A 379 0.90 -31.18 16.29
CA GLU A 379 -0.10 -30.53 15.45
C GLU A 379 -0.59 -31.44 14.32
N VAL A 380 0.28 -32.27 13.74
CA VAL A 380 -0.12 -33.31 12.79
C VAL A 380 -1.11 -34.30 13.43
N ALA A 381 -0.89 -34.65 14.70
CA ALA A 381 -1.80 -35.50 15.46
C ALA A 381 -3.14 -34.80 15.75
N LYS A 382 -3.12 -33.51 16.16
CA LYS A 382 -4.35 -32.72 16.39
C LYS A 382 -5.20 -32.54 15.13
N LEU A 383 -4.57 -32.46 13.96
CA LEU A 383 -5.22 -32.29 12.67
C LEU A 383 -5.59 -33.62 11.98
N ASN A 384 -5.36 -34.76 12.63
CA ASN A 384 -5.59 -36.10 12.07
C ASN A 384 -4.82 -36.37 10.75
N LEU A 385 -3.65 -35.76 10.57
CA LEU A 385 -2.80 -35.86 9.37
C LEU A 385 -1.74 -36.95 9.46
N SER A 386 -1.80 -37.84 10.47
CA SER A 386 -0.81 -38.89 10.70
C SER A 386 -0.63 -39.86 9.53
N HIS A 387 -1.69 -40.08 8.74
CA HIS A 387 -1.69 -40.93 7.56
C HIS A 387 -0.95 -40.33 6.35
N LEU A 388 -0.66 -39.03 6.35
CA LEU A 388 0.04 -38.32 5.27
C LEU A 388 1.55 -38.20 5.51
N VAL A 389 2.04 -38.66 6.66
CA VAL A 389 3.46 -38.71 6.99
C VAL A 389 4.17 -39.69 6.04
N GLY A 390 5.12 -39.18 5.25
CA GLY A 390 5.85 -39.95 4.23
C GLY A 390 5.30 -39.80 2.80
N SER A 391 4.18 -39.11 2.62
CA SER A 391 3.68 -38.73 1.29
C SER A 391 4.35 -37.45 0.77
N LYS A 392 4.32 -37.23 -0.55
CA LYS A 392 4.86 -36.01 -1.19
C LYS A 392 4.18 -34.71 -0.70
N VAL A 393 3.01 -34.82 -0.05
CA VAL A 393 2.21 -33.69 0.45
C VAL A 393 2.81 -33.08 1.72
N MET A 394 3.48 -33.89 2.56
CA MET A 394 4.14 -33.41 3.78
C MET A 394 5.63 -33.73 3.72
N ARG A 395 6.46 -32.69 3.62
CA ARG A 395 7.91 -32.86 3.59
C ARG A 395 8.44 -32.90 5.02
N SER A 396 9.14 -33.96 5.41
CA SER A 396 9.80 -34.01 6.72
C SER A 396 10.95 -33.00 6.78
N TYR A 397 11.08 -32.30 7.90
CA TYR A 397 12.21 -31.42 8.17
C TYR A 397 12.52 -31.38 9.66
N MET A 398 13.75 -31.76 10.03
CA MET A 398 14.30 -31.78 11.39
C MET A 398 13.42 -32.51 12.43
N HIS A 399 12.40 -31.84 12.96
CA HIS A 399 11.50 -32.31 14.02
C HIS A 399 10.01 -32.07 13.71
N GLY A 400 9.67 -31.76 12.45
CA GLY A 400 8.32 -31.52 12.00
C GLY A 400 8.15 -31.76 10.51
N PHE A 401 7.09 -31.18 9.95
CA PHE A 401 6.71 -31.35 8.56
C PHE A 401 6.34 -30.00 7.95
N PHE A 402 6.73 -29.79 6.70
CA PHE A 402 6.24 -28.71 5.87
C PHE A 402 5.03 -29.18 5.05
N ILE A 403 3.93 -28.44 5.12
CA ILE A 403 2.75 -28.62 4.27
C ILE A 403 2.42 -27.29 3.59
N ASP A 404 1.79 -27.31 2.41
CA ASP A 404 1.33 -26.07 1.78
C ASP A 404 0.32 -25.32 2.68
N THR A 405 0.45 -24.00 2.77
CA THR A 405 -0.39 -23.14 3.62
C THR A 405 -1.87 -23.29 3.33
N GLU A 406 -2.27 -23.35 2.06
CA GLU A 406 -3.67 -23.54 1.66
C GLU A 406 -4.24 -24.89 2.12
N LEU A 407 -3.43 -25.95 2.07
CA LEU A 407 -3.84 -27.29 2.50
C LEU A 407 -3.98 -27.33 4.02
N TYR A 408 -3.05 -26.70 4.75
CA TYR A 408 -3.16 -26.56 6.20
C TYR A 408 -4.43 -25.83 6.61
N GLU A 409 -4.76 -24.72 5.96
CA GLU A 409 -5.97 -23.94 6.29
C GLU A 409 -7.25 -24.74 6.07
N LYS A 410 -7.34 -25.47 4.95
CA LYS A 410 -8.48 -26.36 4.67
C LYS A 410 -8.63 -27.44 5.73
N VAL A 411 -7.52 -28.10 6.10
CA VAL A 411 -7.54 -29.15 7.13
C VAL A 411 -7.89 -28.56 8.49
N ASN A 412 -7.34 -27.40 8.84
CA ASN A 412 -7.60 -26.74 10.12
C ASN A 412 -9.06 -26.30 10.25
N LEU A 413 -9.69 -25.83 9.16
CA LEU A 413 -11.12 -25.51 9.13
C LEU A 413 -12.00 -26.76 9.31
N ILE A 414 -11.60 -27.90 8.73
CA ILE A 414 -12.31 -29.17 8.88
C ILE A 414 -12.15 -29.71 10.30
N ALA A 415 -10.94 -29.65 10.86
CA ALA A 415 -10.64 -30.13 12.20
C ALA A 415 -11.28 -29.27 13.30
N ASN A 416 -11.39 -27.96 13.08
CA ASN A 416 -11.93 -27.00 14.05
C ASN A 416 -13.17 -26.25 13.50
N PRO A 417 -14.34 -26.91 13.42
CA PRO A 417 -15.57 -26.33 12.89
C PRO A 417 -16.13 -25.17 13.74
N ASN A 418 -15.70 -25.04 15.00
CA ASN A 418 -16.15 -24.00 15.94
C ASN A 418 -15.20 -22.79 16.04
N SER A 419 -14.09 -22.77 15.28
CA SER A 419 -13.05 -21.73 15.37
C SER A 419 -13.58 -20.30 15.26
N LEU A 420 -14.56 -20.05 14.38
CA LEU A 420 -15.18 -18.73 14.21
C LEU A 420 -16.03 -18.30 15.42
N ARG A 421 -16.69 -19.26 16.09
CA ARG A 421 -17.47 -18.99 17.31
C ARG A 421 -16.56 -18.73 18.50
N ASP A 422 -15.50 -19.51 18.64
CA ASP A 422 -14.53 -19.36 19.72
C ASP A 422 -13.73 -18.06 19.59
N GLN A 423 -13.35 -17.66 18.36
CA GLN A 423 -12.73 -16.36 18.11
C GLN A 423 -13.66 -15.20 18.46
N ARG A 424 -14.94 -15.31 18.10
CA ARG A 424 -15.95 -14.31 18.45
C ARG A 424 -16.15 -14.22 19.95
N GLU A 425 -16.19 -15.34 20.65
CA GLU A 425 -16.32 -15.39 22.11
C GLU A 425 -15.10 -14.80 22.82
N ARG A 426 -13.87 -15.08 22.34
CA ARG A 426 -12.65 -14.43 22.84
C ARG A 426 -12.66 -12.93 22.61
N GLN A 427 -13.02 -12.46 21.41
CA GLN A 427 -13.12 -11.02 21.15
C GLN A 427 -14.20 -10.33 22.00
N ILE A 428 -15.31 -11.02 22.28
CA ILE A 428 -16.34 -10.54 23.20
C ILE A 428 -15.77 -10.51 24.63
N ARG A 429 -15.03 -11.53 25.05
CA ARG A 429 -14.38 -11.59 26.37
C ARG A 429 -13.35 -10.48 26.54
N ASP A 430 -12.49 -10.25 25.55
CA ASP A 430 -11.48 -9.17 25.56
C ASP A 430 -12.15 -7.79 25.55
N LYS A 431 -13.27 -7.63 24.84
CA LYS A 431 -14.06 -6.38 24.89
C LYS A 431 -14.71 -6.19 26.26
N ILE A 432 -15.27 -7.24 26.85
CA ILE A 432 -15.83 -7.20 28.20
C ILE A 432 -14.74 -6.88 29.21
N GLU A 433 -13.53 -7.40 29.03
CA GLU A 433 -12.38 -7.15 29.91
C GLU A 433 -11.88 -5.70 29.78
N LYS A 434 -11.77 -5.16 28.56
CA LYS A 434 -11.49 -3.73 28.32
C LYS A 434 -12.59 -2.81 28.85
N GLU A 435 -13.85 -3.23 28.75
CA GLU A 435 -14.98 -2.53 29.36
C GLU A 435 -14.93 -2.59 30.89
N ARG A 436 -14.46 -3.70 31.48
CA ARG A 436 -14.23 -3.81 32.93
C ARG A 436 -13.04 -2.96 33.38
N GLU A 437 -11.96 -2.92 32.62
CA GLU A 437 -10.79 -2.07 32.88
C GLU A 437 -11.13 -0.58 32.86
N SER A 438 -12.02 -0.15 31.96
CA SER A 438 -12.47 1.25 31.88
C SER A 438 -13.47 1.63 32.98
N ARG A 439 -14.23 0.66 33.51
CA ARG A 439 -15.31 0.90 34.49
C ARG A 439 -14.86 0.89 35.95
N ILE A 440 -13.62 0.47 36.25
CA ILE A 440 -13.09 0.36 37.62
C ILE A 440 -12.10 1.51 37.97
N ARG A 441 -11.76 2.42 37.05
CA ARG A 441 -10.90 3.58 37.38
C ARG A 441 -11.67 4.75 38.01
N SER A 442 -12.13 4.56 39.25
CA SER A 442 -12.36 5.66 40.18
C SER A 442 -12.01 5.33 41.63
N THR A 443 -11.35 4.20 41.89
CA THR A 443 -10.62 3.97 43.15
C THR A 443 -9.24 3.42 42.81
N GLY A 444 -8.21 4.12 43.27
CA GLY A 444 -6.81 3.85 42.92
C GLY A 444 -6.32 2.54 43.52
N ALA A 445 -6.53 1.44 42.83
CA ALA A 445 -5.80 0.21 43.09
C ALA A 445 -4.42 0.32 42.42
N ILE A 446 -3.39 0.49 43.26
CA ILE A 446 -1.98 0.34 42.88
C ILE A 446 -1.81 -1.04 42.21
N LYS A 447 -0.92 -1.11 41.20
CA LYS A 447 -0.44 -2.39 40.68
C LYS A 447 0.32 -3.09 41.81
N SER A 448 -0.39 -3.91 42.57
CA SER A 448 0.08 -4.77 43.66
C SER A 448 0.96 -5.92 43.18
N THR A 449 1.84 -5.68 42.21
CA THR A 449 2.68 -6.71 41.60
C THR A 449 4.11 -6.71 42.15
N LYS A 450 4.49 -5.76 43.03
CA LYS A 450 5.84 -5.70 43.62
C LYS A 450 5.93 -6.00 45.13
N ILE A 451 4.84 -5.91 45.89
CA ILE A 451 4.87 -6.15 47.36
C ILE A 451 4.66 -7.63 47.65
N LYS A 452 5.72 -8.32 48.11
CA LYS A 452 5.68 -9.76 48.46
C LYS A 452 5.36 -9.99 49.95
N VAL A 453 5.78 -9.07 50.82
CA VAL A 453 5.71 -9.18 52.29
C VAL A 453 5.05 -7.91 52.87
N ASN A 454 4.34 -8.02 54.01
CA ASN A 454 3.71 -6.90 54.73
C ASN A 454 2.68 -6.07 53.93
N LYS A 455 1.74 -6.73 53.26
CA LYS A 455 0.65 -6.06 52.52
C LYS A 455 -0.21 -5.16 53.40
N ASP A 456 -0.41 -5.56 54.66
CA ASP A 456 -1.24 -4.80 55.63
C ASP A 456 -0.57 -3.51 56.13
N LEU A 457 0.77 -3.43 56.07
CA LEU A 457 1.47 -2.19 56.37
C LEU A 457 1.34 -1.18 55.23
N ALA A 458 1.36 -1.65 53.97
CA ALA A 458 1.17 -0.79 52.80
C ALA A 458 -0.25 -0.18 52.78
N THR A 459 -1.28 -0.97 53.12
CA THR A 459 -2.66 -0.47 53.22
C THR A 459 -2.86 0.50 54.39
N ARG A 460 -2.22 0.26 55.54
CA ARG A 460 -2.23 1.20 56.67
C ARG A 460 -1.46 2.50 56.37
N LEU A 461 -0.37 2.44 55.60
CA LEU A 461 0.36 3.62 55.11
C LEU A 461 -0.47 4.46 54.14
N GLU A 462 -1.17 3.81 53.20
CA GLU A 462 -2.11 4.46 52.29
C GLU A 462 -3.23 5.18 53.05
N ALA A 463 -3.80 4.55 54.08
CA ALA A 463 -4.87 5.13 54.88
C ALA A 463 -4.43 6.34 55.72
N LYS A 464 -3.18 6.35 56.22
CA LYS A 464 -2.68 7.43 57.09
C LYS A 464 -2.05 8.61 56.34
N ILE A 465 -1.37 8.36 55.22
CA ILE A 465 -0.52 9.37 54.54
C ILE A 465 -1.03 9.68 53.12
N GLY A 466 -1.96 8.88 52.59
CA GLY A 466 -2.52 9.04 51.25
C GLY A 466 -1.73 8.29 50.16
N SER A 467 -2.40 7.96 49.06
CA SER A 467 -1.89 7.04 48.02
C SER A 467 -0.60 7.52 47.34
N GLY A 468 -0.46 8.82 47.09
CA GLY A 468 0.71 9.37 46.38
C GLY A 468 2.00 9.29 47.18
N MET A 469 1.94 9.51 48.50
CA MET A 469 3.12 9.40 49.36
C MET A 469 3.43 7.93 49.68
N ALA A 470 2.41 7.09 49.86
CA ALA A 470 2.59 5.66 50.05
C ALA A 470 3.27 5.00 48.84
N GLU A 471 2.93 5.41 47.62
CA GLU A 471 3.58 4.92 46.39
C GLU A 471 5.06 5.35 46.29
N SER A 472 5.41 6.54 46.81
CA SER A 472 6.81 6.97 46.89
C SER A 472 7.63 6.15 47.89
N VAL A 473 7.04 5.76 49.03
CA VAL A 473 7.70 4.97 50.07
C VAL A 473 7.86 3.50 49.66
N VAL A 474 6.85 2.93 49.00
CA VAL A 474 6.91 1.54 48.49
C VAL A 474 7.93 1.39 47.36
N ASN A 475 8.17 2.45 46.58
CA ASN A 475 9.14 2.44 45.49
C ASN A 475 10.52 3.01 45.88
N ASP A 476 10.70 3.54 47.10
CA ASP A 476 12.00 4.03 47.60
C ASP A 476 12.95 2.85 47.83
N GLU A 477 14.15 2.93 47.24
CA GLU A 477 15.18 1.89 47.32
C GLU A 477 15.58 1.56 48.76
N ARG A 478 15.45 2.51 49.70
CA ARG A 478 15.76 2.30 51.13
C ARG A 478 14.76 1.41 51.86
N PHE A 479 13.51 1.38 51.42
CA PHE A 479 12.43 0.64 52.08
C PHE A 479 11.97 -0.58 51.29
N LYS A 480 12.55 -0.79 50.11
CA LYS A 480 12.26 -1.93 49.23
C LYS A 480 12.49 -3.29 49.91
N GLU A 481 13.51 -3.40 50.76
CA GLU A 481 13.80 -4.65 51.49
C GLU A 481 12.68 -5.03 52.48
N MET A 482 11.98 -4.07 53.09
CA MET A 482 10.86 -4.35 54.01
C MET A 482 9.64 -4.98 53.33
N PHE A 483 9.50 -4.79 52.01
CA PHE A 483 8.35 -5.26 51.24
C PHE A 483 8.67 -6.47 50.35
N GLU A 484 9.95 -6.84 50.19
CA GLU A 484 10.40 -7.98 49.38
C GLU A 484 10.93 -9.16 50.20
N ASN A 485 11.58 -8.92 51.35
CA ASN A 485 12.27 -9.96 52.11
C ASN A 485 11.38 -10.56 53.23
N PRO A 486 11.15 -11.89 53.26
CA PRO A 486 10.28 -12.56 54.24
C PRO A 486 10.79 -12.46 55.68
N ALA A 487 12.08 -12.15 55.91
CA ALA A 487 12.62 -11.95 57.25
C ALA A 487 12.05 -10.70 57.95
N PHE A 488 11.52 -9.73 57.20
CA PHE A 488 10.87 -8.53 57.73
C PHE A 488 9.34 -8.69 57.86
N ALA A 489 8.79 -9.89 57.67
CA ALA A 489 7.37 -10.13 57.87
C ALA A 489 6.97 -9.83 59.32
N VAL A 490 6.01 -8.93 59.50
CA VAL A 490 5.47 -8.63 60.83
C VAL A 490 4.51 -9.74 61.22
N ASP A 491 4.90 -10.53 62.21
CA ASP A 491 4.05 -11.57 62.78
C ASP A 491 3.20 -11.00 63.93
N GLU A 492 1.91 -10.80 63.65
CA GLU A 492 0.94 -10.27 64.62
C GLU A 492 0.68 -11.26 65.78
N GLU A 493 1.05 -12.55 65.64
CA GLU A 493 0.89 -13.54 66.71
C GLU A 493 2.04 -13.54 67.73
N SER A 494 3.18 -12.95 67.37
CA SER A 494 4.38 -12.91 68.21
C SER A 494 4.13 -12.19 69.55
N HIS A 495 4.73 -12.72 70.62
CA HIS A 495 4.57 -12.20 71.98
C HIS A 495 5.07 -10.76 72.12
N GLU A 496 6.15 -10.41 71.40
CA GLU A 496 6.75 -9.08 71.38
C GLU A 496 5.82 -8.04 70.71
N TYR A 497 5.16 -8.40 69.60
CA TYR A 497 4.21 -7.51 68.92
C TYR A 497 2.97 -7.23 69.78
N LYS A 498 2.46 -8.24 70.50
CA LYS A 498 1.32 -8.11 71.41
C LYS A 498 1.62 -7.22 72.63
N GLN A 499 2.86 -7.23 73.14
CA GLN A 499 3.28 -6.33 74.23
C GLN A 499 3.39 -4.87 73.80
N LEU A 500 3.87 -4.62 72.57
CA LEU A 500 4.01 -3.26 72.03
C LEU A 500 2.67 -2.66 71.60
N ASN A 501 1.69 -3.48 71.24
CA ASN A 501 0.35 -3.06 70.80
C ASN A 501 -0.79 -3.62 71.67
N PRO A 502 -0.90 -3.22 72.97
CA PRO A 502 -1.84 -3.81 73.94
C PRO A 502 -3.33 -3.60 73.64
N VAL A 503 -3.68 -2.69 72.73
CA VAL A 503 -5.07 -2.31 72.42
C VAL A 503 -5.71 -3.24 71.37
N GLN A 504 -4.91 -3.89 70.52
CA GLN A 504 -5.42 -4.82 69.51
C GLN A 504 -5.64 -6.24 70.09
N SER A 505 -4.80 -6.69 71.04
CA SER A 505 -4.95 -7.99 71.70
C SER A 505 -6.22 -8.14 72.54
N ALA A 506 -6.88 -7.04 72.92
CA ALA A 506 -8.15 -7.08 73.67
C ALA A 506 -9.37 -7.38 72.79
N LYS A 507 -9.30 -7.17 71.47
CA LYS A 507 -10.42 -7.40 70.54
C LYS A 507 -10.54 -8.84 70.06
N ASP A 508 -9.48 -9.64 70.16
CA ASP A 508 -9.48 -11.03 69.69
C ASP A 508 -9.94 -12.05 70.74
N ILE A 509 -10.13 -11.63 72.00
CA ILE A 509 -10.54 -12.51 73.11
C ILE A 509 -12.04 -12.89 73.02
N THR A 510 -12.85 -12.15 72.26
CA THR A 510 -14.29 -12.41 72.13
C THR A 510 -14.68 -13.41 71.04
N SER A 511 -13.73 -13.92 70.25
CA SER A 511 -14.06 -14.72 69.06
C SER A 511 -13.75 -16.23 69.15
N THR A 512 -12.89 -16.71 70.04
CA THR A 512 -12.42 -18.11 69.96
C THR A 512 -11.98 -18.67 71.31
N ARG A 513 -12.94 -19.02 72.17
CA ARG A 513 -12.78 -20.16 73.10
C ARG A 513 -14.14 -20.62 73.62
N SER A 514 -14.49 -21.86 73.28
CA SER A 514 -15.52 -22.65 73.95
C SER A 514 -15.16 -22.77 75.43
N ARG A 515 -15.95 -22.12 76.28
CA ARG A 515 -15.90 -22.31 77.72
C ARG A 515 -16.69 -23.58 78.02
N GLY A 516 -16.05 -24.60 78.59
CA GLY A 516 -16.69 -25.84 79.00
C GLY A 516 -17.82 -25.55 79.99
N LEU A 517 -18.99 -26.12 79.71
CA LEU A 517 -20.19 -26.04 80.54
C LEU A 517 -19.93 -26.64 81.92
N THR A 518 -20.37 -25.95 82.97
CA THR A 518 -20.47 -26.49 84.32
C THR A 518 -21.82 -27.18 84.50
N ALA A 519 -21.85 -28.28 85.26
CA ALA A 519 -22.92 -29.27 85.42
C ALA A 519 -24.30 -28.77 85.95
N ALA A 520 -24.59 -27.48 85.89
CA ALA A 520 -25.88 -26.90 86.27
C ALA A 520 -26.72 -26.41 85.07
N GLU A 521 -26.13 -26.26 83.87
CA GLU A 521 -26.86 -25.87 82.64
C GLU A 521 -27.38 -27.06 81.81
N GLU A 522 -26.90 -28.28 82.06
CA GLU A 522 -27.30 -29.49 81.30
C GLU A 522 -28.67 -30.05 81.73
N SER A 523 -29.24 -29.58 82.86
CA SER A 523 -30.49 -30.13 83.43
C SER A 523 -31.77 -29.45 82.94
N ASP A 524 -31.71 -28.31 82.25
CA ASP A 524 -32.90 -27.54 81.85
C ASP A 524 -33.23 -27.61 80.35
N GLU A 525 -32.34 -28.17 79.51
CA GLU A 525 -32.57 -28.28 78.07
C GLU A 525 -33.31 -29.56 77.63
N GLU A 526 -33.53 -30.55 78.51
CA GLU A 526 -34.27 -31.78 78.17
C GLU A 526 -35.79 -31.71 78.37
N ARG A 527 -36.37 -30.59 78.82
CA ARG A 527 -37.80 -30.48 79.15
C ARG A 527 -38.67 -29.69 78.18
N LEU A 528 -38.12 -29.11 77.12
CA LEU A 528 -38.87 -28.19 76.25
C LEU A 528 -38.64 -28.48 74.76
N ASN A 529 -39.09 -29.64 74.31
CA ASN A 529 -39.51 -29.86 72.91
C ASN A 529 -40.76 -30.75 72.95
N PRO A 530 -41.94 -30.22 72.58
CA PRO A 530 -42.39 -30.53 71.23
C PRO A 530 -43.25 -29.45 70.52
N ASP A 531 -43.01 -29.40 69.21
CA ASP A 531 -43.96 -29.25 68.09
C ASP A 531 -44.64 -27.89 67.74
N GLN A 532 -44.80 -27.76 66.43
CA GLN A 532 -45.51 -26.80 65.56
C GLN A 532 -46.46 -25.75 66.14
N GLY A 533 -46.41 -24.55 65.53
CA GLY A 533 -47.62 -23.75 65.24
C GLY A 533 -47.52 -22.25 65.55
N GLU A 534 -47.66 -21.44 64.50
CA GLU A 534 -48.38 -20.16 64.37
C GLU A 534 -48.24 -19.02 65.41
N ASP A 535 -47.78 -17.88 64.87
CA ASP A 535 -48.24 -16.49 65.01
C ASP A 535 -48.73 -15.86 66.35
N GLU A 536 -48.43 -14.56 66.41
CA GLU A 536 -49.04 -13.44 67.18
C GLU A 536 -48.21 -12.77 68.31
N GLU A 537 -47.81 -11.54 67.96
CA GLU A 537 -47.94 -10.24 68.68
C GLU A 537 -47.48 -10.12 70.15
N GLU A 538 -46.44 -9.34 70.47
CA GLU A 538 -46.27 -7.86 70.53
C GLU A 538 -46.42 -7.30 71.96
N SER A 539 -45.72 -6.18 72.20
CA SER A 539 -45.73 -5.27 73.38
C SER A 539 -44.82 -5.68 74.58
N GLU A 540 -44.09 -4.79 75.27
CA GLU A 540 -43.85 -3.35 75.15
C GLU A 540 -42.69 -2.93 76.10
N SER A 541 -41.83 -1.95 75.75
CA SER A 541 -41.69 -0.62 76.43
C SER A 541 -40.30 -0.49 77.11
N GLU A 542 -39.53 0.60 77.20
CA GLU A 542 -39.44 1.97 76.65
C GLU A 542 -37.91 2.32 76.63
N SER A 543 -37.34 3.35 75.98
CA SER A 543 -37.69 4.77 75.90
C SER A 543 -36.76 5.51 74.90
N GLU A 544 -37.19 6.71 74.51
CA GLU A 544 -36.90 7.48 73.31
C GLU A 544 -35.55 8.24 73.27
N GLU A 545 -35.06 8.55 72.05
CA GLU A 545 -34.82 9.95 71.65
C GLU A 545 -34.76 10.10 70.10
N SER A 546 -35.14 11.30 69.66
CA SER A 546 -35.83 11.71 68.44
C SER A 546 -35.03 11.75 67.13
N GLU A 547 -35.62 11.32 66.00
CA GLU A 547 -35.41 11.86 64.62
C GLU A 547 -36.39 11.24 63.58
N ASP A 548 -37.15 12.13 62.91
CA ASP A 548 -38.04 12.09 61.72
C ASP A 548 -38.70 10.78 61.21
N GLU A 549 -40.02 10.67 61.45
CA GLU A 549 -40.95 9.57 61.06
C GLU A 549 -41.11 9.32 59.54
N GLU A 550 -40.96 10.34 58.67
CA GLU A 550 -41.16 10.15 57.22
C GLU A 550 -40.00 9.42 56.54
N THR A 551 -38.77 9.60 57.03
CA THR A 551 -37.57 9.01 56.44
C THR A 551 -37.48 7.50 56.72
N LYS A 552 -37.91 7.07 57.92
CA LYS A 552 -37.97 5.65 58.32
C LYS A 552 -38.98 4.85 57.49
N LYS A 553 -40.15 5.43 57.14
CA LYS A 553 -41.16 4.77 56.29
C LYS A 553 -40.67 4.59 54.86
N VAL A 554 -40.00 5.59 54.29
CA VAL A 554 -39.42 5.50 52.93
C VAL A 554 -38.26 4.50 52.89
N GLN A 555 -37.40 4.47 53.91
CA GLN A 555 -36.29 3.51 53.98
C GLN A 555 -36.78 2.07 54.19
N ARG A 556 -37.75 1.83 55.09
CA ARG A 556 -38.37 0.51 55.28
C ARG A 556 -39.04 0.00 53.99
N ALA A 557 -39.80 0.84 53.29
CA ALA A 557 -40.42 0.48 52.02
C ALA A 557 -39.39 0.19 50.90
N LYS A 558 -38.22 0.85 50.92
CA LYS A 558 -37.14 0.60 49.95
C LYS A 558 -36.43 -0.73 50.23
N VAL A 559 -36.13 -0.99 51.51
CA VAL A 559 -35.50 -2.23 51.98
C VAL A 559 -36.41 -3.43 51.71
N GLU A 560 -37.71 -3.30 51.96
CA GLU A 560 -38.71 -4.34 51.70
C GLU A 560 -38.85 -4.64 50.20
N LYS A 561 -38.80 -3.60 49.35
CA LYS A 561 -38.83 -3.74 47.89
C LYS A 561 -37.55 -4.36 47.32
N GLU A 562 -36.39 -4.12 47.94
CA GLU A 562 -35.13 -4.79 47.60
C GLU A 562 -35.10 -6.25 48.07
N LEU A 563 -35.61 -6.54 49.27
CA LEU A 563 -35.71 -7.89 49.82
C LEU A 563 -36.68 -8.76 49.00
N ALA A 564 -37.80 -8.19 48.54
CA ALA A 564 -38.74 -8.84 47.63
C ALA A 564 -38.11 -9.13 46.25
N LYS A 565 -37.28 -8.21 45.74
CA LYS A 565 -36.51 -8.42 44.49
C LYS A 565 -35.48 -9.54 44.65
N LEU A 566 -34.78 -9.59 45.78
CA LEU A 566 -33.82 -10.65 46.10
C LEU A 566 -34.49 -12.02 46.26
N ARG A 567 -35.64 -12.08 46.95
CA ARG A 567 -36.46 -13.31 47.07
C ARG A 567 -36.90 -13.83 45.71
N ARG A 568 -37.42 -12.96 44.84
CA ARG A 568 -37.83 -13.32 43.48
C ARG A 568 -36.67 -13.81 42.62
N LYS A 569 -35.48 -13.20 42.76
CA LYS A 569 -34.26 -13.66 42.08
C LYS A 569 -33.77 -15.02 42.59
N LYS A 570 -33.93 -15.28 43.89
CA LYS A 570 -33.61 -16.56 44.53
C LYS A 570 -34.59 -17.66 44.10
N GLU A 571 -35.86 -17.35 43.93
CA GLU A 571 -36.87 -18.25 43.35
C GLU A 571 -36.62 -18.55 41.89
N GLU A 572 -36.25 -17.54 41.08
CA GLU A 572 -35.86 -17.72 39.68
C GLU A 572 -34.59 -18.59 39.58
N GLN A 573 -33.60 -18.40 40.45
CA GLN A 573 -32.43 -19.28 40.55
C GLN A 573 -32.78 -20.71 41.00
N LYS A 574 -33.68 -20.88 41.97
CA LYS A 574 -34.14 -22.21 42.41
C LYS A 574 -34.93 -22.93 41.30
N ARG A 575 -35.72 -22.22 40.50
CA ARG A 575 -36.41 -22.78 39.33
C ARG A 575 -35.40 -23.20 38.25
N PHE A 576 -34.37 -22.39 38.01
CA PHE A 576 -33.29 -22.72 37.07
C PHE A 576 -32.45 -23.92 37.55
N LEU A 577 -32.25 -24.07 38.87
CA LEU A 577 -31.53 -25.20 39.46
C LEU A 577 -32.37 -26.50 39.44
N ASN A 578 -33.70 -26.40 39.57
CA ASN A 578 -34.62 -27.54 39.47
C ASN A 578 -34.87 -28.02 38.03
N GLU A 579 -34.53 -27.22 37.01
CA GLU A 579 -34.53 -27.65 35.60
C GLU A 579 -33.23 -28.36 35.17
N MET A 580 -32.15 -28.30 35.98
CA MET A 580 -30.97 -29.16 35.82
C MET A 580 -31.06 -30.36 36.76
N LYS A 581 -31.95 -31.30 36.44
CA LYS A 581 -31.93 -32.63 37.06
C LYS A 581 -30.82 -33.48 36.40
N ALA A 582 -29.88 -33.93 37.23
CA ALA A 582 -28.74 -34.76 36.84
C ALA A 582 -29.16 -36.02 36.07
N VAL A 583 -28.58 -36.22 34.89
CA VAL A 583 -28.62 -37.49 34.16
C VAL A 583 -27.63 -38.42 34.85
N SER A 584 -28.14 -39.27 35.74
CA SER A 584 -27.41 -40.42 36.28
C SER A 584 -27.54 -41.60 35.32
N ASP A 585 -26.41 -42.23 35.01
CA ASP A 585 -26.27 -43.43 34.19
C ASP A 585 -27.25 -44.54 34.60
N THR A 586 -28.16 -44.91 33.71
CA THR A 586 -28.64 -46.29 33.48
C THR A 586 -29.33 -46.38 32.11
N PRO A 587 -29.12 -47.45 31.32
CA PRO A 587 -29.71 -47.57 30.00
C PRO A 587 -31.08 -48.24 30.10
N GLN A 588 -32.16 -47.49 29.90
CA GLN A 588 -33.48 -48.05 29.64
C GLN A 588 -34.10 -47.45 28.37
N GLN A 589 -34.33 -48.33 27.40
CA GLN A 589 -35.11 -48.07 26.20
C GLN A 589 -36.55 -47.72 26.57
N VAL A 590 -37.02 -46.53 26.20
CA VAL A 590 -38.46 -46.28 25.98
C VAL A 590 -38.63 -45.42 24.73
N SER A 591 -39.38 -45.99 23.80
CA SER A 591 -39.86 -45.42 22.56
C SER A 591 -40.60 -44.09 22.75
N GLN A 592 -40.11 -43.01 22.13
CA GLN A 592 -40.92 -41.84 21.81
C GLN A 592 -41.22 -41.83 20.31
N GLN A 593 -42.50 -41.70 20.01
CA GLN A 593 -43.10 -41.80 18.70
C GLN A 593 -42.53 -40.76 17.73
N ASN A 594 -42.18 -41.18 16.51
CA ASN A 594 -41.76 -40.30 15.42
C ASN A 594 -42.92 -39.39 15.00
N GLU A 595 -43.03 -38.17 15.55
CA GLU A 595 -43.79 -37.11 14.91
C GLU A 595 -43.11 -36.78 13.57
N THR A 596 -43.86 -36.81 12.47
CA THR A 596 -43.32 -36.52 11.14
C THR A 596 -42.87 -35.05 11.05
N PHE A 597 -41.79 -34.81 10.30
CA PHE A 597 -41.18 -33.49 10.11
C PHE A 597 -42.19 -32.40 9.69
N GLY A 598 -43.23 -32.78 8.94
CA GLY A 598 -44.32 -31.88 8.54
C GLY A 598 -45.17 -31.37 9.71
N SER A 599 -45.39 -32.18 10.74
CA SER A 599 -46.18 -31.78 11.92
C SER A 599 -45.42 -30.74 12.75
N GLN A 600 -44.10 -30.91 12.90
CA GLN A 600 -43.23 -29.97 13.62
C GLN A 600 -43.14 -28.62 12.89
N VAL A 601 -43.01 -28.63 11.56
CA VAL A 601 -42.99 -27.40 10.73
C VAL A 601 -44.34 -26.65 10.80
N SER A 602 -45.46 -27.39 10.86
CA SER A 602 -46.79 -26.78 10.96
C SER A 602 -47.06 -26.09 12.32
N LYS A 603 -46.56 -26.67 13.42
CA LYS A 603 -46.64 -26.07 14.76
C LYS A 603 -45.81 -24.77 14.84
N ILE A 604 -44.62 -24.75 14.23
CA ILE A 604 -43.75 -23.56 14.16
C ILE A 604 -44.42 -22.42 13.36
N ASN A 605 -45.09 -22.74 12.26
CA ASN A 605 -45.76 -21.72 11.42
C ASN A 605 -47.05 -21.16 12.03
N LYS A 606 -47.73 -21.88 12.93
CA LYS A 606 -48.95 -21.41 13.63
C LYS A 606 -48.66 -20.28 14.62
N VAL A 607 -47.46 -20.24 15.21
CA VAL A 607 -47.06 -19.20 16.18
C VAL A 607 -46.85 -17.84 15.49
N GLY A 608 -46.54 -17.82 14.19
CA GLY A 608 -46.27 -16.60 13.43
C GLY A 608 -47.48 -15.79 12.95
N LYS A 609 -48.73 -16.23 13.19
CA LYS A 609 -49.94 -15.60 12.61
C LYS A 609 -50.82 -14.79 13.56
N LYS A 610 -50.45 -14.61 14.82
CA LYS A 610 -51.19 -13.71 15.74
C LYS A 610 -50.46 -12.39 15.89
N HIS A 611 -50.65 -11.48 14.94
CA HIS A 611 -50.70 -10.02 15.10
C HIS A 611 -50.66 -9.35 13.72
N THR A 612 -51.83 -9.04 13.18
CA THR A 612 -51.98 -8.15 12.01
C THR A 612 -52.70 -6.89 12.47
N ASN A 613 -51.92 -5.88 12.89
CA ASN A 613 -52.37 -4.49 12.86
C ASN A 613 -51.76 -3.84 11.61
N ASP A 614 -52.56 -3.03 10.92
CA ASP A 614 -52.44 -2.60 9.51
C ASP A 614 -51.29 -1.64 9.15
N ASP A 615 -50.15 -1.67 9.83
CA ASP A 615 -48.97 -0.89 9.44
C ASP A 615 -47.66 -1.64 9.72
N ALA A 616 -47.30 -2.60 8.87
CA ALA A 616 -46.10 -3.41 9.05
C ALA A 616 -45.08 -3.22 7.91
N ARG A 617 -44.13 -2.30 8.13
CA ARG A 617 -42.91 -2.13 7.32
C ARG A 617 -41.80 -3.14 7.64
N LEU A 618 -42.07 -4.12 8.49
CA LEU A 618 -41.11 -5.13 8.95
C LEU A 618 -41.82 -6.48 9.11
N ARG A 619 -41.36 -7.51 8.39
CA ARG A 619 -41.78 -8.90 8.57
C ARG A 619 -40.61 -9.68 9.16
N ARG A 620 -40.84 -10.44 10.24
CA ARG A 620 -39.84 -11.31 10.86
C ARG A 620 -40.26 -12.76 10.72
N HIS A 621 -39.35 -13.59 10.23
CA HIS A 621 -39.53 -15.03 10.12
C HIS A 621 -38.97 -15.76 11.34
N ALA A 622 -39.52 -16.93 11.65
CA ALA A 622 -39.17 -17.70 12.85
C ALA A 622 -37.69 -18.16 12.93
N ARG A 623 -36.93 -18.07 11.83
CA ARG A 623 -35.48 -18.36 11.77
C ARG A 623 -34.58 -17.13 11.90
N GLY A 624 -35.12 -15.99 12.33
CA GLY A 624 -34.34 -14.78 12.64
C GLY A 624 -34.08 -13.87 11.44
N GLU A 625 -34.64 -14.17 10.28
CA GLU A 625 -34.60 -13.28 9.10
C GLU A 625 -35.67 -12.19 9.24
N ALA A 626 -35.30 -10.94 8.95
CA ALA A 626 -36.19 -9.79 9.00
C ALA A 626 -36.16 -9.04 7.66
N GLU A 627 -37.31 -8.98 6.98
CA GLU A 627 -37.49 -8.23 5.74
C GLU A 627 -38.12 -6.87 6.05
N LEU A 628 -37.56 -5.80 5.48
CA LEU A 628 -37.98 -4.42 5.71
C LEU A 628 -38.23 -3.74 4.37
N THR A 629 -39.50 -3.44 4.05
CA THR A 629 -39.90 -2.87 2.76
C THR A 629 -40.21 -1.37 2.90
N PHE A 630 -39.49 -0.55 2.13
CA PHE A 630 -39.68 0.90 2.09
C PHE A 630 -40.47 1.31 0.84
N VAL A 631 -41.70 1.80 1.02
CA VAL A 631 -42.46 2.50 -0.03
C VAL A 631 -42.47 4.00 0.32
N PRO A 632 -41.75 4.87 -0.42
CA PRO A 632 -41.71 6.30 -0.12
C PRO A 632 -43.05 6.96 -0.49
N LYS A 633 -43.82 7.42 0.50
CA LYS A 633 -44.99 8.30 0.30
C LYS A 633 -44.56 9.77 0.31
N LYS A 634 -44.94 10.54 -0.71
CA LYS A 634 -44.80 12.01 -0.73
C LYS A 634 -45.65 12.63 0.39
N LYS A 635 -45.07 13.57 1.14
CA LYS A 635 -45.70 14.23 2.28
C LYS A 635 -46.61 15.37 1.80
N GLU A 636 -47.91 15.27 2.00
CA GLU A 636 -48.84 16.38 1.72
C GLU A 636 -48.67 17.49 2.77
N ARG A 637 -48.56 18.73 2.30
CA ARG A 637 -48.50 19.92 3.15
C ARG A 637 -49.93 20.30 3.56
N LYS A 638 -50.29 20.10 4.82
CA LYS A 638 -51.51 20.71 5.40
C LYS A 638 -51.21 22.17 5.76
N VAL A 639 -51.93 23.09 5.14
CA VAL A 639 -52.00 24.49 5.56
C VAL A 639 -52.99 24.57 6.72
N LYS A 640 -52.57 25.09 7.88
CA LYS A 640 -53.48 25.45 8.98
C LYS A 640 -53.50 26.98 9.08
N PHE A 641 -54.67 27.57 8.89
CA PHE A 641 -54.97 28.92 9.35
C PHE A 641 -55.50 28.85 10.80
N ARG A 642 -55.12 29.86 11.57
CA ARG A 642 -55.23 30.00 13.03
C ARG A 642 -56.60 30.59 13.37
N GLN A 643 -57.34 29.96 14.26
CA GLN A 643 -58.43 30.59 15.01
C GLN A 643 -57.89 30.93 16.40
N GLU A 644 -58.08 32.18 16.79
CA GLU A 644 -57.83 32.72 18.12
C GLU A 644 -59.02 32.37 19.01
N GLU A 645 -58.76 31.75 20.15
CA GLU A 645 -59.59 31.85 21.34
C GLU A 645 -58.71 31.46 22.54
N ASP A 646 -58.81 32.30 23.57
CA ASP A 646 -58.07 32.27 24.82
C ASP A 646 -58.38 30.99 25.62
N ASP A 647 -57.40 30.52 26.40
CA ASP A 647 -57.65 30.05 27.76
C ASP A 647 -56.33 29.86 28.51
N GLU A 648 -56.28 30.51 29.66
CA GLU A 648 -55.28 30.44 30.71
C GLU A 648 -55.34 29.05 31.37
N ASP A 649 -54.18 28.41 31.58
CA ASP A 649 -53.83 27.77 32.85
C ASP A 649 -52.47 27.03 32.77
N ALA A 650 -51.72 27.18 33.87
CA ALA A 650 -50.38 26.66 34.13
C ALA A 650 -50.35 25.10 34.18
N GLU A 651 -49.26 24.37 33.91
CA GLU A 651 -48.01 24.31 34.67
C GLU A 651 -46.96 23.38 34.00
N LEU A 652 -45.68 23.68 34.23
CA LEU A 652 -44.53 22.77 34.45
C LEU A 652 -44.09 21.75 33.38
N LYS A 653 -42.91 21.99 32.77
CA LYS A 653 -41.68 21.17 32.98
C LYS A 653 -40.48 21.67 32.18
N GLY A 654 -39.35 21.81 32.89
CA GLY A 654 -38.08 22.35 32.41
C GLY A 654 -37.44 21.56 31.27
N ARG A 655 -36.88 22.33 30.32
CA ARG A 655 -36.09 21.83 29.18
C ARG A 655 -34.61 21.79 29.56
N THR A 656 -34.03 20.59 29.64
CA THR A 656 -32.58 20.40 29.67
C THR A 656 -32.09 20.02 28.26
N LYS A 657 -31.78 21.02 27.43
CA LYS A 657 -30.72 20.99 26.39
C LYS A 657 -30.76 22.29 25.57
N GLN A 658 -29.66 23.05 25.64
CA GLN A 658 -29.39 24.20 24.77
C GLN A 658 -29.07 23.72 23.34
N ARG A 659 -29.74 24.30 22.35
CA ARG A 659 -29.34 24.22 20.94
C ARG A 659 -28.32 25.32 20.68
N PHE A 660 -27.09 24.94 20.33
CA PHE A 660 -26.16 25.84 19.66
C PHE A 660 -26.47 25.84 18.16
N GLU A 661 -27.01 26.96 17.67
CA GLU A 661 -27.13 27.26 16.25
C GLU A 661 -26.00 28.21 15.84
N GLY A 662 -25.32 27.87 14.75
CA GLY A 662 -24.66 28.84 13.87
C GLY A 662 -23.15 29.04 14.04
N ARG A 663 -22.37 28.41 13.15
CA ARG A 663 -21.37 29.12 12.32
C ARG A 663 -20.82 28.25 11.17
N ARG A 664 -21.18 28.69 9.95
CA ARG A 664 -20.36 28.80 8.72
C ARG A 664 -19.87 27.52 8.03
N ILE A 665 -20.52 27.18 6.91
CA ILE A 665 -19.85 26.60 5.73
C ILE A 665 -20.20 27.50 4.52
N ALA A 666 -19.22 28.27 4.06
CA ALA A 666 -19.13 28.82 2.71
C ALA A 666 -18.79 27.66 1.75
N SER A 667 -19.13 27.59 0.47
CA SER A 667 -19.48 28.60 -0.53
C SER A 667 -20.26 27.89 -1.64
N ARG A 668 -21.40 28.47 -2.05
CA ARG A 668 -22.04 28.18 -3.34
C ARG A 668 -21.37 29.06 -4.39
N ASN A 669 -20.84 28.48 -5.47
CA ASN A 669 -20.79 29.17 -6.75
C ASN A 669 -21.51 28.33 -7.80
N LYS A 670 -22.59 28.92 -8.30
CA LYS A 670 -23.50 28.39 -9.30
C LYS A 670 -23.10 29.05 -10.62
N PHE A 671 -22.94 28.24 -11.65
CA PHE A 671 -22.81 28.65 -13.05
C PHE A 671 -23.87 29.69 -13.42
N ARG A 672 -23.44 30.73 -14.13
CA ARG A 672 -24.28 31.69 -14.86
C ARG A 672 -23.80 31.67 -16.30
N GLY A 673 -24.75 31.57 -17.24
CA GLY A 673 -24.46 31.53 -18.66
C GLY A 673 -23.75 32.78 -19.15
N MET A 674 -22.68 32.55 -19.87
CA MET A 674 -22.35 33.12 -21.18
C MET A 674 -21.67 32.00 -21.98
#